data_AF-H0VBS0-F1
#
_entry.id   AF-H0VBS0-F1
#
_cell.length_a   1.000
_cell.length_b   1.000
_cell.length_c   1.000
_cell.angle_alpha   90.00
_cell.angle_beta   90.00
_cell.angle_gamma   90.00
#
_symmetry.space_group_name_H-M   'P 1'
#
loop_
_entity.id
_entity.type
_entity.pdbx_description
1 polymer ?
#
loop_
_entity_poly.entity_id
_entity_poly.type
_entity_poly.pdbx_seq_one_letter_code
_entity_poly.pdbx_strand_id
1 'polypeptide(L)'
;MADSSSDSEHFRYSDRVSRWAARSCRRETRSHPTIDVTEKVNIITSTLRDTSRNLQQVDQMLGQYREYSNGQAGTIEHLKESLEQSIGQLRSQRILRNSRGRSMSVTSLSTSDPDAGMMAEGHHFSPTSPLKNYDPQGNKRIKSRTGVRFSRETEDMTQFHAFHQSLRDLSSEQVRLGEDFNRELSRRSRSDAETKKALEELTEKLNEAQKQEVVSDRVERRLQEIEREMRTERELVERRQDQLGLMSLKLQEVLRKQEAKAEENEGAIKNKLRQTETEKSQLEQELERSRRLLSQSEGNREILLHQVEELRTQLTKAEGDSKGLKHQVSRISKQQSDQEDHEDWRFRRGVEQEKQDLEKQMSDLRVQLNFNAMTSELEEVKRCMERKDKEKANLAAQIEVTCYFLCYIFNFVDSFLLCELEDKEKQQLQMLDKLKEIQNHFDTCESNRKHADLQISELTHHAEDATKQAEQYLSELQQSETLREEAEKRKAELKAKAQESIRQWKLKSKKLERALEKQSETLEQLTEKNNQLLKEKDDLKNQLYIALQQIENLRKELNDVLTRRALQEEEIDSKERKLSDIQSHQAELEQEVKNSVDTIQRLESELKKQNMVQSQMKFEKAHLEEEIAELRKSHLQDKAKLLEMQESIKDLSAIRADLANKLAEEEKAKKMVLKDLSDLTAQAKSKDEETATVITQLKLERDVHQRELEDLTSSLHSVKMKHEQNIQELMKHFKKEKSEAEHHIRTLQVPVLNYLDDTEGIFLVAHEVNKEKHLSNEEEHLRRMEEARLQLKDQLLCLETEQESILGVIGKEIDAACKTFSRDSVEKMKVLSSGPDIHYDPHRWLAESKTKLQWLCEELKERENREKNLRHQLMLCRQQLRELTQNKESELQSLFQQIERQEQLLVEIHQEKKGMLFEPFPYPSRSCFFSYLSSFLRLGELLSPKSFPAAIASLTRAAHVSSTG
;
A
#
# COMPACT_ATOMS: atom_id res chain seq x y z
N MET A 1 65.60 -66.81 -49.74
CA MET A 1 64.46 -67.75 -49.73
C MET A 1 63.35 -67.01 -48.99
N ALA A 2 62.55 -66.15 -49.62
CA ALA A 2 61.74 -66.29 -50.84
C ALA A 2 60.40 -67.00 -50.56
N ASP A 3 59.22 -66.51 -50.98
CA ASP A 3 58.83 -65.20 -51.58
C ASP A 3 57.28 -65.11 -51.64
N SER A 4 56.57 -63.97 -51.72
CA SER A 4 56.94 -62.53 -51.64
C SER A 4 55.71 -61.62 -51.39
N SER A 5 55.93 -60.29 -51.44
CA SER A 5 55.01 -59.26 -51.98
C SER A 5 53.75 -58.78 -51.22
N SER A 6 53.95 -57.73 -50.42
CA SER A 6 53.25 -56.42 -50.46
C SER A 6 51.84 -56.14 -49.88
N ASP A 7 51.73 -54.86 -49.48
CA ASP A 7 50.58 -53.94 -49.41
C ASP A 7 49.70 -53.74 -48.16
N SER A 8 49.53 -52.43 -47.88
CA SER A 8 48.49 -51.72 -47.12
C SER A 8 48.53 -51.67 -45.58
N GLU A 9 48.86 -50.50 -45.05
CA GLU A 9 48.70 -50.14 -43.64
C GLU A 9 47.24 -49.75 -43.29
N HIS A 10 46.52 -50.62 -42.57
CA HIS A 10 45.67 -50.14 -41.47
C HIS A 10 45.22 -51.27 -40.54
N PHE A 11 45.80 -51.37 -39.34
CA PHE A 11 45.16 -52.10 -38.25
C PHE A 11 45.39 -51.44 -36.88
N ARG A 12 44.28 -51.26 -36.16
CA ARG A 12 44.27 -50.97 -34.72
C ARG A 12 44.41 -52.30 -33.96
N TYR A 13 45.03 -52.28 -32.78
CA TYR A 13 44.44 -52.99 -31.64
C TYR A 13 44.83 -52.33 -30.31
N SER A 14 43.96 -52.48 -29.31
CA SER A 14 44.21 -52.03 -27.94
C SER A 14 44.88 -53.14 -27.12
N ASP A 15 45.74 -52.80 -26.15
CA ASP A 15 45.46 -53.05 -24.73
C ASP A 15 46.48 -52.40 -23.76
N ARG A 16 46.04 -52.26 -22.49
CA ARG A 16 46.77 -52.23 -21.20
C ARG A 16 48.19 -51.65 -21.07
N VAL A 17 48.24 -50.56 -20.28
CA VAL A 17 48.94 -50.47 -18.96
C VAL A 17 50.38 -51.03 -18.85
N SER A 18 51.37 -50.13 -18.78
CA SER A 18 52.48 -50.12 -17.77
C SER A 18 53.36 -48.86 -17.96
N ARG A 19 53.48 -47.97 -16.97
CA ARG A 19 54.32 -48.06 -15.75
C ARG A 19 55.82 -47.89 -16.02
N TRP A 20 56.38 -46.73 -15.65
CA TRP A 20 57.77 -46.57 -15.18
C TRP A 20 57.86 -45.44 -14.15
N ALA A 21 57.81 -45.78 -12.87
CA ALA A 21 58.09 -44.89 -11.75
C ALA A 21 58.48 -45.71 -10.50
N ALA A 22 59.79 -45.84 -10.22
CA ALA A 22 60.38 -46.24 -8.93
C ALA A 22 61.92 -46.38 -9.06
N ARG A 23 62.65 -46.18 -7.95
CA ARG A 23 64.13 -46.33 -7.77
C ARG A 23 64.96 -45.22 -8.44
N SER A 24 66.08 -44.74 -7.87
CA SER A 24 66.70 -44.97 -6.54
C SER A 24 67.55 -43.76 -6.12
N CYS A 25 67.82 -43.59 -4.83
CA CYS A 25 68.85 -42.65 -4.33
C CYS A 25 70.27 -43.18 -4.59
N ARG A 26 71.19 -42.31 -5.03
CA ARG A 26 72.48 -41.97 -4.34
C ARG A 26 73.45 -41.19 -5.24
N ARG A 27 74.10 -40.17 -4.64
CA ARG A 27 75.48 -39.67 -4.94
C ARG A 27 75.69 -39.07 -6.36
N GLU A 28 76.66 -38.18 -6.60
CA GLU A 28 77.51 -37.34 -5.72
C GLU A 28 77.92 -36.06 -6.49
N THR A 29 78.33 -35.02 -5.76
CA THR A 29 79.21 -33.91 -6.20
C THR A 29 78.90 -33.04 -7.45
N ARG A 30 78.89 -31.73 -7.18
CA ARG A 30 79.46 -30.61 -7.99
C ARG A 30 78.69 -30.01 -9.18
N SER A 31 79.06 -28.74 -9.41
CA SER A 31 78.87 -27.89 -10.60
C SER A 31 77.43 -27.69 -11.11
N HIS A 32 76.84 -26.55 -10.72
CA HIS A 32 76.01 -25.80 -11.64
C HIS A 32 76.81 -25.47 -12.92
N PRO A 33 76.17 -25.53 -14.09
CA PRO A 33 76.12 -24.42 -15.02
C PRO A 33 74.85 -23.59 -14.76
N THR A 34 74.94 -22.28 -14.95
CA THR A 34 73.78 -21.38 -14.87
C THR A 34 72.88 -21.56 -16.09
N ILE A 35 71.86 -22.40 -15.98
CA ILE A 35 70.68 -22.30 -16.86
C ILE A 35 70.06 -20.93 -16.58
N ASP A 36 70.05 -20.09 -17.60
CA ASP A 36 69.94 -18.65 -17.45
C ASP A 36 68.57 -18.23 -16.88
N VAL A 37 68.57 -17.20 -16.04
CA VAL A 37 67.33 -16.55 -15.57
C VAL A 37 66.56 -16.04 -16.78
N THR A 38 67.26 -15.53 -17.80
CA THR A 38 66.66 -15.11 -19.08
C THR A 38 65.92 -16.24 -19.78
N GLU A 39 66.38 -17.49 -19.71
CA GLU A 39 65.67 -18.62 -20.35
C GLU A 39 64.35 -18.92 -19.62
N LYS A 40 64.35 -18.91 -18.27
CA LYS A 40 63.12 -19.06 -17.48
C LYS A 40 62.15 -17.89 -17.67
N VAL A 41 62.67 -16.66 -17.75
CA VAL A 41 61.88 -15.46 -18.08
C VAL A 41 61.32 -15.55 -19.49
N ASN A 42 62.08 -16.07 -20.47
CA ASN A 42 61.59 -16.28 -21.84
C ASN A 42 60.49 -17.35 -21.90
N ILE A 43 60.61 -18.45 -21.16
CA ILE A 43 59.56 -19.49 -21.04
C ILE A 43 58.30 -18.92 -20.37
N ILE A 44 58.45 -18.17 -19.29
CA ILE A 44 57.29 -17.50 -18.63
C ILE A 44 56.67 -16.47 -19.58
N THR A 45 57.49 -15.73 -20.34
CA THR A 45 57.02 -14.74 -21.31
C THR A 45 56.32 -15.37 -22.52
N SER A 46 56.79 -16.54 -23.01
CA SER A 46 56.08 -17.27 -24.07
C SER A 46 54.77 -17.85 -23.53
N THR A 47 54.78 -18.46 -22.34
CA THR A 47 53.57 -18.99 -21.70
C THR A 47 52.54 -17.89 -21.47
N LEU A 48 52.94 -16.73 -20.95
CA LEU A 48 52.07 -15.56 -20.78
C LEU A 48 51.55 -15.07 -22.13
N ARG A 49 52.41 -14.92 -23.15
CA ARG A 49 52.02 -14.51 -24.51
C ARG A 49 51.01 -15.48 -25.14
N ASP A 50 51.15 -16.78 -24.90
CA ASP A 50 50.24 -17.81 -25.40
C ASP A 50 48.93 -17.85 -24.60
N THR A 51 48.95 -17.62 -23.28
CA THR A 51 47.70 -17.36 -22.53
C THR A 51 46.99 -16.08 -23.01
N SER A 52 47.73 -15.02 -23.34
CA SER A 52 47.15 -13.78 -23.91
C SER A 52 46.53 -14.03 -25.28
N ARG A 53 47.18 -14.83 -26.15
CA ARG A 53 46.63 -15.27 -27.44
C ARG A 53 45.35 -16.09 -27.26
N ASN A 54 45.35 -17.04 -26.33
CA ASN A 54 44.18 -17.87 -26.03
C ASN A 54 43.02 -17.02 -25.48
N LEU A 55 43.30 -16.05 -24.60
CA LEU A 55 42.28 -15.11 -24.10
C LEU A 55 41.74 -14.22 -25.22
N GLN A 56 42.57 -13.75 -26.15
CA GLN A 56 42.13 -13.00 -27.34
C GLN A 56 41.29 -13.85 -28.29
N GLN A 57 41.62 -15.14 -28.47
CA GLN A 57 40.79 -16.07 -29.24
C GLN A 57 39.44 -16.35 -28.54
N VAL A 58 39.43 -16.50 -27.21
CA VAL A 58 38.18 -16.64 -26.44
C VAL A 58 37.33 -15.38 -26.52
N ASP A 59 37.92 -14.18 -26.43
CA ASP A 59 37.19 -12.92 -26.57
C ASP A 59 36.64 -12.75 -28.01
N GLN A 60 37.40 -13.14 -29.04
CA GLN A 60 36.93 -13.16 -30.43
C GLN A 60 35.78 -14.17 -30.64
N MET A 61 35.85 -15.36 -30.04
CA MET A 61 34.75 -16.34 -30.05
C MET A 61 33.52 -15.81 -29.31
N LEU A 62 33.70 -15.15 -28.15
CA LEU A 62 32.61 -14.49 -27.43
C LEU A 62 32.03 -13.30 -28.21
N GLY A 63 32.85 -12.59 -29.00
CA GLY A 63 32.42 -11.61 -29.99
C GLY A 63 31.49 -12.23 -31.03
N GLN A 64 31.91 -13.33 -31.65
CA GLN A 64 31.06 -14.10 -32.60
C GLN A 64 29.77 -14.59 -31.94
N TYR A 65 29.79 -15.08 -30.69
CA TYR A 65 28.56 -15.45 -29.98
C TYR A 65 27.64 -14.25 -29.70
N ARG A 66 28.17 -13.06 -29.41
CA ARG A 66 27.36 -11.83 -29.31
C ARG A 66 26.80 -11.43 -30.67
N GLU A 67 27.59 -11.51 -31.75
CA GLU A 67 27.12 -11.23 -33.11
C GLU A 67 26.03 -12.20 -33.57
N TYR A 68 26.18 -13.50 -33.30
CA TYR A 68 25.11 -14.49 -33.53
C TYR A 68 23.89 -14.24 -32.65
N SER A 69 24.06 -13.88 -31.38
CA SER A 69 22.94 -13.54 -30.48
C SER A 69 22.22 -12.27 -30.91
N ASN A 70 22.94 -11.26 -31.41
CA ASN A 70 22.38 -10.01 -31.94
C ASN A 70 21.71 -10.24 -33.30
N GLY A 71 22.27 -11.09 -34.16
CA GLY A 71 21.63 -11.53 -35.40
C GLY A 71 20.36 -12.33 -35.13
N GLN A 72 20.38 -13.24 -34.16
CA GLN A 72 19.18 -13.95 -33.69
C GLN A 72 18.15 -12.98 -33.12
N ALA A 73 18.55 -12.04 -32.26
CA ALA A 73 17.67 -10.99 -31.74
C ALA A 73 17.04 -10.17 -32.88
N GLY A 74 17.81 -9.75 -33.88
CA GLY A 74 17.32 -9.05 -35.07
C GLY A 74 16.38 -9.90 -35.93
N THR A 75 16.62 -11.21 -36.09
CA THR A 75 15.64 -12.10 -36.76
C THR A 75 14.37 -12.30 -35.94
N ILE A 76 14.47 -12.34 -34.61
CA ILE A 76 13.31 -12.42 -33.70
C ILE A 76 12.53 -11.09 -33.71
N GLU A 77 13.22 -9.96 -33.81
CA GLU A 77 12.63 -8.63 -33.96
C GLU A 77 11.93 -8.49 -35.30
N HIS A 78 12.57 -8.88 -36.41
CA HIS A 78 11.93 -8.89 -37.73
C HIS A 78 10.76 -9.90 -37.82
N LEU A 79 10.83 -11.03 -37.10
CA LEU A 79 9.70 -11.94 -36.95
C LEU A 79 8.57 -11.34 -36.09
N LYS A 80 8.89 -10.57 -35.03
CA LYS A 80 7.90 -9.80 -34.27
C LYS A 80 7.26 -8.72 -35.14
N GLU A 81 8.03 -7.92 -35.87
CA GLU A 81 7.53 -6.94 -36.84
C GLU A 81 6.63 -7.61 -37.88
N SER A 82 7.06 -8.73 -38.45
CA SER A 82 6.27 -9.50 -39.43
C SER A 82 4.97 -10.05 -38.82
N LEU A 83 5.01 -10.47 -37.55
CA LEU A 83 3.85 -10.97 -36.81
C LEU A 83 2.93 -9.82 -36.34
N GLU A 84 3.46 -8.64 -36.02
CA GLU A 84 2.70 -7.43 -35.74
C GLU A 84 2.08 -6.82 -37.00
N GLN A 85 2.78 -6.87 -38.14
CA GLN A 85 2.24 -6.55 -39.46
C GLN A 85 1.16 -7.57 -39.87
N SER A 86 1.35 -8.86 -39.57
CA SER A 86 0.33 -9.90 -39.79
C SER A 86 -0.89 -9.69 -38.87
N ILE A 87 -0.68 -9.38 -37.59
CA ILE A 87 -1.75 -8.99 -36.64
C ILE A 87 -2.42 -7.68 -37.11
N GLY A 88 -1.67 -6.74 -37.68
CA GLY A 88 -2.18 -5.51 -38.29
C GLY A 88 -3.07 -5.81 -39.49
N GLN A 89 -2.61 -6.63 -40.43
CA GLN A 89 -3.39 -7.11 -41.57
C GLN A 89 -4.62 -7.91 -41.13
N LEU A 90 -4.51 -8.74 -40.08
CA LEU A 90 -5.64 -9.48 -39.51
C LEU A 90 -6.62 -8.56 -38.75
N ARG A 91 -6.15 -7.50 -38.10
CA ARG A 91 -6.98 -6.44 -37.51
C ARG A 91 -7.70 -5.66 -38.60
N SER A 92 -7.01 -5.26 -39.67
CA SER A 92 -7.61 -4.60 -40.83
C SER A 92 -8.60 -5.50 -41.57
N GLN A 93 -8.30 -6.78 -41.79
CA GLN A 93 -9.26 -7.76 -42.32
C GLN A 93 -10.44 -7.99 -41.37
N ARG A 94 -10.23 -7.98 -40.04
CA ARG A 94 -11.31 -8.11 -39.05
C ARG A 94 -12.19 -6.86 -39.04
N ILE A 95 -11.63 -5.66 -39.12
CA ILE A 95 -12.39 -4.41 -39.30
C ILE A 95 -13.19 -4.45 -40.61
N LEU A 96 -12.57 -4.88 -41.71
CA LEU A 96 -13.24 -5.00 -43.01
C LEU A 96 -14.36 -6.05 -42.99
N ARG A 97 -14.15 -7.22 -42.36
CA ARG A 97 -15.17 -8.26 -42.16
C ARG A 97 -16.27 -7.85 -41.18
N ASN A 98 -15.96 -7.05 -40.16
CA ASN A 98 -16.94 -6.57 -39.18
C ASN A 98 -17.99 -5.63 -39.80
N SER A 99 -17.78 -5.12 -41.02
CA SER A 99 -18.83 -4.48 -41.81
C SER A 99 -19.97 -5.44 -42.22
N ARG A 100 -19.78 -6.77 -42.14
CA ARG A 100 -20.72 -7.76 -42.68
C ARG A 100 -20.90 -9.04 -41.84
N GLY A 101 -21.20 -8.86 -40.55
CA GLY A 101 -22.25 -9.65 -39.90
C GLY A 101 -21.87 -10.80 -38.95
N ARG A 102 -22.56 -10.79 -37.80
CA ARG A 102 -22.98 -11.91 -36.93
C ARG A 102 -21.92 -12.90 -36.38
N SER A 103 -21.68 -12.69 -35.09
CA SER A 103 -21.85 -13.70 -34.02
C SER A 103 -20.70 -14.63 -33.59
N MET A 104 -20.85 -15.08 -32.34
CA MET A 104 -20.16 -16.13 -31.58
C MET A 104 -18.99 -15.68 -30.69
N SER A 105 -19.05 -16.15 -29.44
CA SER A 105 -18.27 -15.73 -28.28
C SER A 105 -17.10 -16.68 -27.99
N VAL A 106 -16.01 -16.18 -27.40
CA VAL A 106 -15.17 -16.95 -26.46
C VAL A 106 -14.66 -16.02 -25.36
N THR A 107 -14.62 -16.51 -24.12
CA THR A 107 -14.14 -15.85 -22.90
C THR A 107 -12.61 -15.94 -22.76
N SER A 108 -11.95 -14.92 -22.20
CA SER A 108 -10.82 -15.08 -21.26
C SER A 108 -10.38 -13.75 -20.63
N LEU A 109 -9.79 -13.82 -19.44
CA LEU A 109 -9.42 -12.69 -18.56
C LEU A 109 -7.95 -12.28 -18.70
N SER A 110 -7.66 -10.98 -18.60
CA SER A 110 -6.42 -10.36 -18.05
C SER A 110 -6.60 -8.83 -18.05
N THR A 111 -6.76 -8.14 -16.92
CA THR A 111 -5.73 -7.68 -15.95
C THR A 111 -4.76 -6.62 -16.48
N SER A 112 -5.11 -5.33 -16.31
CA SER A 112 -4.16 -4.23 -16.10
C SER A 112 -4.89 -2.99 -15.55
N ASP A 113 -4.19 -2.17 -14.77
CA ASP A 113 -4.60 -0.81 -14.42
C ASP A 113 -4.69 0.10 -15.68
N PRO A 114 -5.24 1.32 -15.56
CA PRO A 114 -4.34 2.43 -15.22
C PRO A 114 -4.88 3.40 -14.15
N ASP A 115 -3.97 3.93 -13.35
CA ASP A 115 -4.18 5.17 -12.60
C ASP A 115 -3.89 6.38 -13.51
N ALA A 116 -4.94 7.13 -13.86
CA ALA A 116 -4.87 8.36 -14.63
C ALA A 116 -6.16 9.19 -14.47
N GLY A 117 -6.18 10.12 -13.52
CA GLY A 117 -7.36 10.94 -13.25
C GLY A 117 -7.53 12.14 -14.19
N MET A 118 -8.74 12.35 -14.72
CA MET A 118 -9.26 13.67 -15.09
C MET A 118 -10.77 13.75 -14.79
N MET A 119 -11.21 14.93 -14.34
CA MET A 119 -12.61 15.24 -14.07
C MET A 119 -13.37 15.58 -15.37
N ALA A 120 -14.57 15.04 -15.55
CA ALA A 120 -15.57 15.55 -16.49
C ALA A 120 -16.99 15.21 -16.01
N GLU A 121 -17.82 16.23 -15.78
CA GLU A 121 -19.28 16.07 -15.66
C GLU A 121 -19.90 15.85 -17.04
N GLY A 122 -21.12 15.28 -17.13
CA GLY A 122 -21.85 15.28 -18.40
C GLY A 122 -22.99 14.27 -18.57
N HIS A 123 -24.15 14.63 -18.04
CA HIS A 123 -25.51 14.35 -18.58
C HIS A 123 -25.87 12.99 -19.22
N HIS A 124 -26.86 12.36 -18.56
CA HIS A 124 -27.86 11.45 -19.10
C HIS A 124 -28.14 11.51 -20.61
N PHE A 125 -28.27 10.32 -21.24
CA PHE A 125 -29.34 10.10 -22.22
C PHE A 125 -29.96 8.70 -22.11
N SER A 126 -31.30 8.69 -22.12
CA SER A 126 -32.24 7.58 -22.28
C SER A 126 -33.60 8.23 -22.60
N PRO A 127 -34.63 7.54 -23.12
CA PRO A 127 -34.69 6.15 -23.60
C PRO A 127 -35.25 6.04 -25.05
N THR A 128 -35.46 4.81 -25.53
CA THR A 128 -36.53 4.52 -26.53
C THR A 128 -37.22 3.18 -26.25
N SER A 129 -38.13 3.17 -25.27
CA SER A 129 -39.23 2.20 -25.20
C SER A 129 -40.46 2.78 -25.91
N PRO A 130 -41.36 1.93 -26.46
CA PRO A 130 -42.77 2.30 -26.40
C PRO A 130 -43.73 1.17 -25.99
N LEU A 131 -44.62 1.51 -25.05
CA LEU A 131 -45.93 0.91 -24.73
C LEU A 131 -46.00 -0.53 -24.15
N LYS A 132 -46.95 -0.85 -23.25
CA LYS A 132 -47.56 -0.08 -22.13
C LYS A 132 -48.45 -1.02 -21.29
N ASN A 133 -48.57 -0.73 -19.98
CA ASN A 133 -49.67 -1.04 -19.02
C ASN A 133 -50.42 -2.40 -19.15
N TYR A 134 -50.55 -3.20 -18.08
CA TYR A 134 -51.30 -2.83 -16.86
C TYR A 134 -50.93 -3.73 -15.65
N ASP A 135 -50.88 -3.13 -14.46
CA ASP A 135 -51.19 -3.78 -13.16
C ASP A 135 -52.72 -4.02 -13.02
N PRO A 136 -53.26 -4.86 -12.10
CA PRO A 136 -52.61 -5.31 -10.85
C PRO A 136 -52.87 -6.79 -10.40
N GLN A 137 -52.16 -7.18 -9.33
CA GLN A 137 -52.63 -7.92 -8.15
C GLN A 137 -53.98 -8.70 -8.25
N GLY A 138 -53.96 -10.05 -8.24
CA GLY A 138 -55.19 -10.85 -8.13
C GLY A 138 -55.04 -12.38 -8.01
N ASN A 139 -55.44 -12.95 -6.87
CA ASN A 139 -55.50 -14.40 -6.62
C ASN A 139 -56.52 -15.13 -7.50
N LYS A 140 -56.15 -16.27 -8.12
CA LYS A 140 -57.08 -17.40 -8.38
C LYS A 140 -56.41 -18.77 -8.23
N ARG A 141 -56.99 -19.62 -7.38
CA ARG A 141 -56.74 -21.08 -7.34
C ARG A 141 -57.46 -21.76 -8.51
N ILE A 142 -56.82 -22.72 -9.17
CA ILE A 142 -57.51 -23.86 -9.80
C ILE A 142 -56.71 -25.14 -9.49
N LYS A 143 -57.41 -26.21 -9.09
CA LYS A 143 -56.87 -27.58 -8.97
C LYS A 143 -57.45 -28.44 -10.10
N SER A 144 -56.63 -29.24 -10.79
CA SER A 144 -57.10 -30.50 -11.39
C SER A 144 -55.97 -31.47 -11.73
N ARG A 145 -56.24 -32.73 -11.38
CA ARG A 145 -55.46 -33.98 -11.48
C ARG A 145 -54.56 -34.22 -12.70
N THR A 146 -53.55 -35.05 -12.42
CA THR A 146 -52.88 -36.06 -13.25
C THR A 146 -53.68 -36.60 -14.44
N GLY A 147 -53.04 -36.67 -15.61
CA GLY A 147 -53.49 -37.44 -16.78
C GLY A 147 -52.37 -37.55 -17.81
N VAL A 148 -52.00 -38.77 -18.23
CA VAL A 148 -50.89 -39.00 -19.16
C VAL A 148 -51.39 -39.07 -20.60
N ARG A 149 -50.81 -38.26 -21.50
CA ARG A 149 -50.82 -38.44 -22.96
C ARG A 149 -49.57 -37.78 -23.56
N PHE A 150 -49.00 -38.41 -24.59
CA PHE A 150 -47.80 -37.95 -25.29
C PHE A 150 -48.13 -37.39 -26.70
N SER A 151 -47.13 -36.72 -27.27
CA SER A 151 -46.94 -36.38 -28.69
C SER A 151 -47.73 -35.21 -29.29
N ARG A 152 -47.05 -34.04 -29.38
CA ARG A 152 -47.05 -33.20 -30.59
C ARG A 152 -45.70 -32.48 -30.75
N GLU A 153 -44.78 -33.15 -31.45
CA GLU A 153 -43.32 -32.93 -31.45
C GLU A 153 -42.82 -31.56 -31.97
N THR A 154 -43.73 -30.66 -32.35
CA THR A 154 -43.40 -29.27 -32.74
C THR A 154 -43.32 -28.30 -31.56
N GLU A 155 -44.05 -28.56 -30.47
CA GLU A 155 -43.97 -27.76 -29.23
C GLU A 155 -42.82 -28.21 -28.34
N ASP A 156 -42.40 -29.47 -28.47
CA ASP A 156 -41.24 -30.01 -27.75
C ASP A 156 -39.95 -29.28 -28.14
N MET A 157 -39.74 -28.93 -29.42
CA MET A 157 -38.51 -28.23 -29.84
C MET A 157 -38.37 -26.80 -29.29
N THR A 158 -39.47 -26.05 -29.15
CA THR A 158 -39.42 -24.72 -28.50
C THR A 158 -39.25 -24.85 -26.99
N GLN A 159 -39.82 -25.88 -26.36
CA GLN A 159 -39.57 -26.21 -24.95
C GLN A 159 -38.12 -26.67 -24.70
N PHE A 160 -37.54 -27.50 -25.58
CA PHE A 160 -36.12 -27.88 -25.52
C PHE A 160 -35.20 -26.68 -25.72
N HIS A 161 -35.52 -25.74 -26.62
CA HIS A 161 -34.75 -24.50 -26.73
C HIS A 161 -34.87 -23.63 -25.47
N ALA A 162 -36.07 -23.47 -24.90
CA ALA A 162 -36.26 -22.76 -23.64
C ALA A 162 -35.53 -23.43 -22.46
N PHE A 163 -35.50 -24.77 -22.41
CA PHE A 163 -34.80 -25.55 -21.39
C PHE A 163 -33.27 -25.50 -21.55
N HIS A 164 -32.76 -25.61 -22.78
CA HIS A 164 -31.34 -25.41 -23.06
C HIS A 164 -30.88 -23.96 -22.84
N GLN A 165 -31.79 -22.99 -22.96
CA GLN A 165 -31.52 -21.61 -22.59
C GLN A 165 -31.53 -21.45 -21.07
N SER A 166 -32.55 -21.92 -20.36
CA SER A 166 -32.59 -21.84 -18.89
C SER A 166 -31.45 -22.63 -18.22
N LEU A 167 -30.95 -23.72 -18.82
CA LEU A 167 -29.74 -24.42 -18.37
C LEU A 167 -28.47 -23.59 -18.58
N ARG A 168 -28.36 -22.81 -19.67
CA ARG A 168 -27.23 -21.88 -19.87
C ARG A 168 -27.32 -20.70 -18.93
N ASP A 169 -28.51 -20.15 -18.75
CA ASP A 169 -28.77 -19.03 -17.85
C ASP A 169 -28.47 -19.45 -16.40
N LEU A 170 -28.96 -20.62 -15.96
CA LEU A 170 -28.64 -21.21 -14.65
C LEU A 170 -27.14 -21.52 -14.51
N SER A 171 -26.48 -22.04 -15.54
CA SER A 171 -25.03 -22.25 -15.53
C SER A 171 -24.25 -20.93 -15.45
N SER A 172 -24.77 -19.85 -16.03
CA SER A 172 -24.15 -18.51 -15.97
C SER A 172 -24.37 -17.86 -14.60
N GLU A 173 -25.54 -18.03 -14.00
CA GLU A 173 -25.84 -17.63 -12.63
C GLU A 173 -25.03 -18.43 -11.61
N GLN A 174 -24.80 -19.73 -11.84
CA GLN A 174 -23.92 -20.55 -11.00
C GLN A 174 -22.46 -20.07 -11.05
N VAL A 175 -21.96 -19.66 -12.22
CA VAL A 175 -20.63 -19.04 -12.35
C VAL A 175 -20.61 -17.66 -11.67
N ARG A 176 -21.62 -16.81 -11.91
CA ARG A 176 -21.74 -15.46 -11.32
C ARG A 176 -21.79 -15.51 -9.79
N LEU A 177 -22.61 -16.39 -9.22
CA LEU A 177 -22.66 -16.65 -7.79
C LEU A 177 -21.32 -17.20 -7.26
N GLY A 178 -20.64 -18.05 -8.04
CA GLY A 178 -19.28 -18.48 -7.71
C GLY A 178 -18.27 -17.34 -7.64
N GLU A 179 -18.32 -16.38 -8.57
CA GLU A 179 -17.49 -15.17 -8.53
C GLU A 179 -17.87 -14.25 -7.37
N ASP A 180 -19.16 -14.04 -7.11
CA ASP A 180 -19.67 -13.22 -6.00
C ASP A 180 -19.29 -13.83 -4.63
N PHE A 181 -19.38 -15.16 -4.45
CA PHE A 181 -18.92 -15.86 -3.25
C PHE A 181 -17.40 -15.76 -3.07
N ASN A 182 -16.60 -15.93 -4.13
CA ASN A 182 -15.14 -15.75 -4.04
C ASN A 182 -14.76 -14.29 -3.70
N ARG A 183 -15.54 -13.32 -4.18
CA ARG A 183 -15.36 -11.89 -3.87
C ARG A 183 -15.71 -11.57 -2.41
N GLU A 184 -16.80 -12.11 -1.87
CA GLU A 184 -17.16 -11.96 -0.45
C GLU A 184 -16.22 -12.74 0.47
N LEU A 185 -15.75 -13.94 0.10
CA LEU A 185 -14.70 -14.66 0.83
C LEU A 185 -13.39 -13.84 0.88
N SER A 186 -13.02 -13.22 -0.24
CA SER A 186 -11.86 -12.31 -0.30
C SER A 186 -12.06 -11.06 0.56
N ARG A 187 -13.29 -10.53 0.65
CA ARG A 187 -13.64 -9.39 1.50
C ARG A 187 -13.60 -9.76 2.99
N ARG A 188 -14.12 -10.92 3.37
CA ARG A 188 -14.05 -11.47 4.72
C ARG A 188 -12.62 -11.75 5.13
N SER A 189 -11.83 -12.45 4.31
CA SER A 189 -10.43 -12.73 4.63
C SER A 189 -9.57 -11.46 4.83
N ARG A 190 -9.93 -10.33 4.22
CA ARG A 190 -9.32 -9.02 4.53
C ARG A 190 -9.83 -8.46 5.85
N SER A 191 -11.15 -8.43 6.05
CA SER A 191 -11.78 -8.01 7.31
C SER A 191 -11.27 -8.80 8.52
N ASP A 192 -11.10 -10.11 8.39
CA ASP A 192 -10.63 -11.02 9.44
C ASP A 192 -9.12 -10.84 9.71
N ALA A 193 -8.33 -10.47 8.69
CA ALA A 193 -6.93 -10.09 8.87
C ALA A 193 -6.81 -8.70 9.54
N GLU A 194 -7.71 -7.77 9.21
CA GLU A 194 -7.79 -6.43 9.81
C GLU A 194 -8.25 -6.48 11.27
N THR A 195 -9.27 -7.28 11.61
CA THR A 195 -9.68 -7.50 13.01
C THR A 195 -8.61 -8.26 13.80
N LYS A 196 -8.00 -9.30 13.23
CA LYS A 196 -6.87 -10.00 13.87
C LYS A 196 -5.69 -9.05 14.14
N LYS A 197 -5.33 -8.19 13.19
CA LYS A 197 -4.29 -7.17 13.40
C LYS A 197 -4.71 -6.15 14.46
N ALA A 198 -5.97 -5.71 14.49
CA ALA A 198 -6.46 -4.81 15.53
C ALA A 198 -6.45 -5.45 16.93
N LEU A 199 -6.75 -6.74 17.04
CA LEU A 199 -6.64 -7.52 18.27
C LEU A 199 -5.19 -7.74 18.68
N GLU A 200 -4.27 -7.96 17.74
CA GLU A 200 -2.82 -8.04 18.00
C GLU A 200 -2.29 -6.68 18.49
N GLU A 201 -2.62 -5.58 17.81
CA GLU A 201 -2.27 -4.22 18.27
C GLU A 201 -2.87 -3.87 19.64
N LEU A 202 -4.09 -4.31 19.95
CA LEU A 202 -4.70 -4.12 21.27
C LEU A 202 -4.03 -5.00 22.34
N THR A 203 -3.62 -6.22 21.98
CA THR A 203 -2.88 -7.13 22.87
C THR A 203 -1.46 -6.60 23.13
N GLU A 204 -0.80 -6.02 22.13
CA GLU A 204 0.48 -5.35 22.27
C GLU A 204 0.34 -4.10 23.17
N LYS A 205 -0.66 -3.24 22.92
CA LYS A 205 -0.96 -2.07 23.77
C LYS A 205 -1.31 -2.46 25.22
N LEU A 206 -2.00 -3.57 25.43
CA LEU A 206 -2.30 -4.10 26.77
C LEU A 206 -1.04 -4.62 27.47
N ASN A 207 -0.19 -5.38 26.76
CA ASN A 207 1.07 -5.86 27.31
C ASN A 207 2.05 -4.72 27.62
N GLU A 208 2.08 -3.67 26.79
CA GLU A 208 2.92 -2.50 27.02
C GLU A 208 2.41 -1.68 28.22
N ALA A 209 1.09 -1.49 28.33
CA ALA A 209 0.44 -0.87 29.49
C ALA A 209 0.46 -1.72 30.79
N GLN A 210 0.93 -2.96 30.73
CA GLN A 210 1.14 -3.84 31.89
C GLN A 210 2.63 -4.10 32.19
N LYS A 211 3.54 -3.78 31.26
CA LYS A 211 5.00 -3.80 31.46
C LYS A 211 5.54 -2.44 31.89
N GLN A 212 4.96 -1.36 31.40
CA GLN A 212 5.21 -0.03 31.92
C GLN A 212 4.26 0.24 33.09
N GLU A 213 4.79 0.89 34.13
CA GLU A 213 4.06 1.49 35.25
C GLU A 213 3.55 0.55 36.37
N VAL A 214 4.43 0.29 37.34
CA VAL A 214 4.01 0.39 38.75
C VAL A 214 3.55 1.83 38.98
N VAL A 215 2.27 2.03 39.32
CA VAL A 215 1.60 3.35 39.35
C VAL A 215 2.34 4.39 40.20
N SER A 216 2.99 3.95 41.29
CA SER A 216 3.82 4.81 42.15
C SER A 216 4.92 5.52 41.36
N ASP A 217 5.63 4.80 40.49
CA ASP A 217 6.86 5.28 39.84
C ASP A 217 6.59 6.37 38.81
N ARG A 218 5.41 6.36 38.15
CA ARG A 218 5.03 7.42 37.20
C ARG A 218 4.48 8.64 37.92
N VAL A 219 3.73 8.45 39.01
CA VAL A 219 3.29 9.58 39.84
C VAL A 219 4.51 10.29 40.42
N GLU A 220 5.48 9.55 40.96
CA GLU A 220 6.74 10.14 41.45
C GLU A 220 7.54 10.80 40.31
N ARG A 221 7.78 10.10 39.19
CA ARG A 221 8.51 10.70 38.05
C ARG A 221 7.84 11.96 37.53
N ARG A 222 6.50 11.99 37.41
CA ARG A 222 5.78 13.16 36.90
C ARG A 222 5.73 14.30 37.93
N LEU A 223 5.66 14.01 39.22
CA LEU A 223 5.82 15.03 40.27
C LEU A 223 7.23 15.65 40.20
N GLN A 224 8.28 14.84 40.16
CA GLN A 224 9.65 15.32 40.00
C GLN A 224 9.87 16.05 38.66
N GLU A 225 9.17 15.65 37.59
CA GLU A 225 9.23 16.30 36.28
C GLU A 225 8.57 17.67 36.30
N ILE A 226 7.36 17.80 36.86
CA ILE A 226 6.70 19.10 37.12
C ILE A 226 7.59 19.98 38.00
N GLU A 227 8.25 19.41 39.02
CA GLU A 227 9.18 20.15 39.87
C GLU A 227 10.46 20.61 39.15
N ARG A 228 10.87 19.93 38.07
CA ARG A 228 11.96 20.39 37.18
C ARG A 228 11.45 21.43 36.19
N GLU A 229 10.32 21.17 35.53
CA GLU A 229 9.61 22.09 34.63
C GLU A 229 9.45 23.46 35.32
N MET A 230 8.82 23.51 36.50
CA MET A 230 8.63 24.75 37.27
C MET A 230 9.92 25.48 37.65
N ARG A 231 11.03 24.76 37.88
CA ARG A 231 12.35 25.41 38.13
C ARG A 231 12.89 26.02 36.84
N THR A 232 12.87 25.26 35.74
CA THR A 232 13.33 25.75 34.43
C THR A 232 12.47 26.88 33.88
N GLU A 233 11.16 26.87 34.10
CA GLU A 233 10.27 27.99 33.72
C GLU A 233 10.58 29.25 34.52
N ARG A 234 10.82 29.15 35.84
CA ARG A 234 11.25 30.29 36.66
C ARG A 234 12.57 30.88 36.15
N GLU A 235 13.58 30.04 35.92
CA GLU A 235 14.86 30.50 35.35
C GLU A 235 14.69 31.09 33.94
N LEU A 236 13.78 30.58 33.12
CA LEU A 236 13.51 31.12 31.77
C LEU A 236 12.74 32.44 31.81
N VAL A 237 11.83 32.63 32.76
CA VAL A 237 11.15 33.90 33.02
C VAL A 237 12.14 34.94 33.56
N GLU A 238 12.97 34.57 34.54
CA GLU A 238 14.02 35.43 35.10
C GLU A 238 15.02 35.84 34.01
N ARG A 239 15.57 34.89 33.23
CA ARG A 239 16.45 35.19 32.08
C ARG A 239 15.78 36.05 31.00
N ARG A 240 14.47 35.91 30.76
CA ARG A 240 13.72 36.80 29.84
C ARG A 240 13.59 38.21 30.42
N GLN A 241 13.34 38.33 31.72
CA GLN A 241 13.20 39.60 32.41
C GLN A 241 14.54 40.36 32.50
N ASP A 242 15.64 39.65 32.77
CA ASP A 242 17.01 40.16 32.67
C ASP A 242 17.38 40.58 31.24
N GLN A 243 17.04 39.76 30.23
CA GLN A 243 17.27 40.11 28.82
C GLN A 243 16.47 41.34 28.40
N LEU A 244 15.22 41.50 28.85
CA LEU A 244 14.42 42.70 28.62
C LEU A 244 15.02 43.92 29.35
N GLY A 245 15.52 43.76 30.58
CA GLY A 245 16.26 44.82 31.30
C GLY A 245 17.54 45.24 30.57
N LEU A 246 18.36 44.28 30.13
CA LEU A 246 19.58 44.52 29.35
C LEU A 246 19.31 45.13 27.98
N MET A 247 18.22 44.76 27.30
CA MET A 247 17.81 45.39 26.05
C MET A 247 17.28 46.81 26.28
N SER A 248 16.48 47.03 27.34
CA SER A 248 15.99 48.36 27.71
C SER A 248 17.15 49.33 28.00
N LEU A 249 18.11 48.93 28.84
CA LEU A 249 19.31 49.71 29.14
C LEU A 249 20.17 49.97 27.90
N LYS A 250 20.37 48.96 27.03
CA LYS A 250 21.12 49.13 25.78
C LYS A 250 20.41 50.07 24.80
N LEU A 251 19.08 50.00 24.67
CA LEU A 251 18.30 50.91 23.84
C LEU A 251 18.37 52.34 24.39
N GLN A 252 18.21 52.53 25.70
CA GLN A 252 18.31 53.83 26.35
C GLN A 252 19.72 54.45 26.21
N GLU A 253 20.78 53.64 26.34
CA GLU A 253 22.15 54.08 26.04
C GLU A 253 22.37 54.43 24.57
N VAL A 254 21.88 53.59 23.63
CA VAL A 254 22.03 53.83 22.18
C VAL A 254 21.30 55.10 21.76
N LEU A 255 20.10 55.35 22.29
CA LEU A 255 19.34 56.59 22.05
C LEU A 255 20.13 57.81 22.56
N ARG A 256 20.56 57.83 23.83
CA ARG A 256 21.39 58.96 24.34
C ARG A 256 22.70 59.14 23.57
N LYS A 257 23.31 58.06 23.08
CA LYS A 257 24.53 58.08 22.26
C LYS A 257 24.28 58.47 20.80
N GLN A 258 23.03 58.42 20.31
CA GLN A 258 22.63 58.98 19.02
C GLN A 258 22.23 60.46 19.16
N GLU A 259 21.46 60.82 20.19
CA GLU A 259 21.06 62.20 20.50
C GLU A 259 22.27 63.11 20.66
N ALA A 260 23.22 62.77 21.55
CA ALA A 260 24.42 63.57 21.76
C ALA A 260 25.29 63.71 20.49
N LYS A 261 25.34 62.66 19.66
CA LYS A 261 26.05 62.71 18.38
C LYS A 261 25.31 63.50 17.32
N ALA A 262 23.98 63.55 17.35
CA ALA A 262 23.20 64.40 16.45
C ALA A 262 23.46 65.88 16.77
N GLU A 263 23.39 66.27 18.05
CA GLU A 263 23.68 67.63 18.49
C GLU A 263 25.13 68.06 18.18
N GLU A 264 26.12 67.19 18.45
CA GLU A 264 27.53 67.47 18.16
C GLU A 264 27.79 67.63 16.65
N ASN A 265 27.23 66.75 15.81
CA ASN A 265 27.36 66.86 14.35
C ASN A 265 26.61 68.08 13.80
N GLU A 266 25.41 68.40 14.31
CA GLU A 266 24.65 69.57 13.88
C GLU A 266 25.37 70.88 14.25
N GLY A 267 25.98 70.94 15.44
CA GLY A 267 26.86 72.03 15.85
C GLY A 267 28.10 72.16 14.95
N ALA A 268 28.77 71.05 14.65
CA ALA A 268 29.93 71.04 13.76
C ALA A 268 29.58 71.48 12.33
N ILE A 269 28.42 71.06 11.79
CA ILE A 269 27.92 71.47 10.46
C ILE A 269 27.58 72.97 10.46
N LYS A 270 26.86 73.48 11.47
CA LYS A 270 26.54 74.91 11.59
C LYS A 270 27.80 75.79 11.67
N ASN A 271 28.83 75.34 12.37
CA ASN A 271 30.10 76.07 12.48
C ASN A 271 30.89 76.03 11.16
N LYS A 272 30.99 74.87 10.50
CA LYS A 272 31.64 74.76 9.18
C LYS A 272 30.94 75.60 8.12
N LEU A 273 29.60 75.60 8.10
CA LEU A 273 28.83 76.42 7.16
C LEU A 273 29.14 77.91 7.33
N ARG A 274 29.07 78.42 8.57
CA ARG A 274 29.44 79.81 8.90
C ARG A 274 30.87 80.15 8.48
N GLN A 275 31.82 79.25 8.72
CA GLN A 275 33.21 79.43 8.29
C GLN A 275 33.31 79.56 6.75
N THR A 276 32.74 78.61 6.00
CA THR A 276 32.75 78.68 4.53
C THR A 276 32.02 79.90 3.96
N GLU A 277 30.99 80.40 4.65
CA GLU A 277 30.29 81.63 4.29
C GLU A 277 31.15 82.87 4.52
N THR A 278 31.94 82.92 5.60
CA THR A 278 32.93 84.00 5.82
C THR A 278 34.12 83.93 4.86
N GLU A 279 34.65 82.74 4.57
CA GLU A 279 35.75 82.54 3.62
C GLU A 279 35.33 82.91 2.19
N LYS A 280 34.13 82.48 1.76
CA LYS A 280 33.52 82.93 0.50
C LYS A 280 33.41 84.46 0.46
N SER A 281 32.91 85.09 1.52
CA SER A 281 32.75 86.55 1.59
C SER A 281 34.08 87.32 1.53
N GLN A 282 35.19 86.69 1.95
CA GLN A 282 36.54 87.25 1.80
C GLN A 282 37.06 87.08 0.37
N LEU A 283 36.95 85.87 -0.20
CA LEU A 283 37.36 85.58 -1.58
C LEU A 283 36.60 86.42 -2.61
N GLU A 284 35.31 86.69 -2.40
CA GLU A 284 34.52 87.59 -3.26
C GLU A 284 35.05 89.04 -3.21
N GLN A 285 35.50 89.52 -2.04
CA GLN A 285 36.15 90.84 -1.92
C GLN A 285 37.54 90.88 -2.57
N GLU A 286 38.33 89.82 -2.44
CA GLU A 286 39.68 89.73 -3.03
C GLU A 286 39.63 89.59 -4.56
N LEU A 287 38.67 88.82 -5.08
CA LEU A 287 38.37 88.75 -6.51
C LEU A 287 37.97 90.13 -7.06
N GLU A 288 37.14 90.87 -6.33
CA GLU A 288 36.69 92.21 -6.73
C GLU A 288 37.81 93.26 -6.65
N ARG A 289 38.68 93.20 -5.64
CA ARG A 289 39.92 94.01 -5.59
C ARG A 289 40.84 93.68 -6.77
N SER A 290 41.04 92.40 -7.07
CA SER A 290 41.89 91.92 -8.16
C SER A 290 41.37 92.36 -9.54
N ARG A 291 40.05 92.29 -9.76
CA ARG A 291 39.40 92.79 -10.99
C ARG A 291 39.61 94.29 -11.20
N ARG A 292 39.51 95.09 -10.13
CA ARG A 292 39.75 96.54 -10.21
C ARG A 292 41.21 96.87 -10.52
N LEU A 293 42.15 96.18 -9.90
CA LEU A 293 43.59 96.32 -10.20
C LEU A 293 43.93 95.86 -11.62
N LEU A 294 43.35 94.75 -12.09
CA LEU A 294 43.51 94.28 -13.46
C LEU A 294 43.00 95.33 -14.46
N SER A 295 41.77 95.83 -14.28
CA SER A 295 41.18 96.86 -15.15
C SER A 295 42.00 98.17 -15.18
N GLN A 296 42.57 98.58 -14.04
CA GLN A 296 43.52 99.70 -13.99
C GLN A 296 44.81 99.40 -14.77
N SER A 297 45.36 98.18 -14.63
CA SER A 297 46.56 97.76 -15.38
C SER A 297 46.32 97.63 -16.89
N GLU A 298 45.11 97.22 -17.30
CA GLU A 298 44.71 97.09 -18.71
C GLU A 298 44.58 98.48 -19.36
N GLY A 299 43.93 99.44 -18.70
CA GLY A 299 43.89 100.84 -19.15
C GLY A 299 45.29 101.48 -19.23
N ASN A 300 46.14 101.25 -18.23
CA ASN A 300 47.53 101.73 -18.25
C ASN A 300 48.35 101.10 -19.39
N ARG A 301 48.15 99.79 -19.66
CA ARG A 301 48.77 99.06 -20.77
C ARG A 301 48.29 99.60 -22.12
N GLU A 302 47.02 99.98 -22.26
CA GLU A 302 46.46 100.53 -23.50
C GLU A 302 46.98 101.94 -23.80
N ILE A 303 47.18 102.77 -22.77
CA ILE A 303 47.86 104.07 -22.89
C ILE A 303 49.33 103.88 -23.30
N LEU A 304 50.04 102.94 -22.66
CA LEU A 304 51.44 102.62 -23.02
C LEU A 304 51.57 102.03 -24.43
N LEU A 305 50.61 101.23 -24.89
CA LEU A 305 50.58 100.72 -26.27
C LEU A 305 50.40 101.86 -27.27
N HIS A 306 49.51 102.83 -27.03
CA HIS A 306 49.41 104.02 -27.89
C HIS A 306 50.72 104.80 -27.96
N GLN A 307 51.41 104.99 -26.82
CA GLN A 307 52.73 105.63 -26.80
C GLN A 307 53.80 104.83 -27.57
N VAL A 308 53.76 103.49 -27.49
CA VAL A 308 54.69 102.62 -28.23
C VAL A 308 54.38 102.60 -29.73
N GLU A 309 53.11 102.61 -30.15
CA GLU A 309 52.72 102.76 -31.56
C GLU A 309 53.12 104.15 -32.12
N GLU A 310 53.00 105.21 -31.33
CA GLU A 310 53.43 106.56 -31.71
C GLU A 310 54.96 106.66 -31.82
N LEU A 311 55.72 106.07 -30.89
CA LEU A 311 57.18 105.98 -31.00
C LEU A 311 57.64 105.08 -32.16
N ARG A 312 56.91 103.99 -32.48
CA ARG A 312 57.18 103.13 -33.65
C ARG A 312 56.92 103.84 -34.99
N THR A 313 55.88 104.66 -35.07
CA THR A 313 55.59 105.44 -36.28
C THR A 313 56.57 106.61 -36.46
N GLN A 314 57.13 107.16 -35.37
CA GLN A 314 58.27 108.07 -35.44
C GLN A 314 59.56 107.34 -35.88
N LEU A 315 59.85 106.17 -35.32
CA LEU A 315 61.06 105.40 -35.65
C LEU A 315 61.08 104.92 -37.11
N THR A 316 59.99 104.36 -37.62
CA THR A 316 59.91 103.91 -39.03
C THR A 316 60.06 105.07 -40.02
N LYS A 317 59.74 106.30 -39.61
CA LYS A 317 59.98 107.52 -40.40
C LYS A 317 61.48 107.87 -40.46
N ALA A 318 62.18 107.81 -39.32
CA ALA A 318 63.63 108.05 -39.25
C ALA A 318 64.47 106.94 -39.93
N GLU A 319 64.03 105.68 -39.84
CA GLU A 319 64.69 104.55 -40.52
C GLU A 319 64.58 104.63 -42.06
N GLY A 320 63.53 105.28 -42.58
CA GLY A 320 63.36 105.54 -44.01
C GLY A 320 64.50 106.37 -44.60
N ASP A 321 64.78 107.52 -43.98
CA ASP A 321 65.82 108.45 -44.43
C ASP A 321 67.25 107.88 -44.25
N SER A 322 67.44 106.96 -43.29
CA SER A 322 68.75 106.34 -43.01
C SER A 322 69.32 105.47 -44.14
N LYS A 323 68.48 104.99 -45.06
CA LYS A 323 68.87 104.00 -46.10
C LYS A 323 69.62 104.62 -47.29
N GLY A 324 69.77 105.95 -47.33
CA GLY A 324 70.54 106.64 -48.37
C GLY A 324 72.06 106.71 -48.15
N LEU A 325 72.58 106.33 -46.98
CA LEU A 325 73.93 106.79 -46.55
C LEU A 325 74.78 105.74 -45.82
N LYS A 326 74.89 104.53 -46.39
CA LYS A 326 75.87 103.51 -45.92
C LYS A 326 76.37 102.58 -47.04
N HIS A 327 77.11 103.18 -47.99
CA HIS A 327 77.89 102.44 -49.00
C HIS A 327 79.37 102.85 -49.06
N GLN A 328 79.92 103.28 -47.91
CA GLN A 328 81.35 103.48 -47.75
C GLN A 328 81.76 103.34 -46.27
N VAL A 329 82.38 102.22 -45.91
CA VAL A 329 83.70 102.17 -45.23
C VAL A 329 84.33 100.82 -45.56
N SER A 330 85.38 100.83 -46.36
CA SER A 330 86.41 99.79 -46.29
C SER A 330 87.73 100.35 -46.75
N ARG A 331 88.69 100.33 -45.82
CA ARG A 331 90.12 100.67 -45.95
C ARG A 331 90.47 102.18 -45.97
N ILE A 332 91.18 102.57 -44.90
CA ILE A 332 92.25 103.59 -44.78
C ILE A 332 91.89 104.99 -44.23
N SER A 333 92.53 105.27 -43.07
CA SER A 333 93.00 106.55 -42.50
C SER A 333 92.05 107.62 -41.91
N LYS A 334 92.20 107.78 -40.58
CA LYS A 334 92.28 109.02 -39.77
C LYS A 334 91.39 110.24 -40.10
N GLN A 335 90.55 110.57 -39.11
CA GLN A 335 90.57 111.80 -38.27
C GLN A 335 90.60 113.20 -38.92
N GLN A 336 89.79 114.10 -38.38
CA GLN A 336 89.57 115.49 -38.85
C GLN A 336 90.73 116.45 -38.55
N SER A 337 90.66 117.61 -39.21
CA SER A 337 91.39 118.86 -38.92
C SER A 337 92.85 118.91 -39.40
N ASP A 338 92.99 119.16 -40.70
CA ASP A 338 93.64 120.34 -41.28
C ASP A 338 94.96 120.85 -40.66
N GLN A 339 96.00 120.92 -41.50
CA GLN A 339 97.07 121.95 -41.60
C GLN A 339 97.86 122.36 -40.30
N GLU A 340 99.19 122.43 -40.29
CA GLU A 340 100.06 123.13 -41.26
C GLU A 340 101.53 122.61 -41.34
N ASP A 341 102.18 122.98 -42.45
CA ASP A 341 103.60 123.39 -42.63
C ASP A 341 104.85 122.46 -42.75
N HIS A 342 105.85 123.06 -43.45
CA HIS A 342 107.26 122.71 -43.71
C HIS A 342 107.56 121.46 -44.60
N GLU A 343 108.63 121.40 -45.44
CA GLU A 343 109.92 122.13 -45.48
C GLU A 343 110.55 122.39 -46.91
N ASP A 344 111.52 123.33 -46.93
CA ASP A 344 112.73 123.55 -47.76
C ASP A 344 112.70 123.82 -49.30
N TRP A 345 113.71 124.57 -49.75
CA TRP A 345 113.92 125.16 -51.09
C TRP A 345 115.16 124.59 -51.84
N ARG A 346 115.21 124.77 -53.18
CA ARG A 346 116.42 125.31 -53.86
C ARG A 346 116.32 125.73 -55.35
N PHE A 347 116.53 127.04 -55.58
CA PHE A 347 117.42 127.67 -56.59
C PHE A 347 117.25 127.49 -58.12
N ARG A 348 117.07 128.61 -58.86
CA ARG A 348 117.99 129.05 -59.97
C ARG A 348 117.89 130.54 -60.45
N ARG A 349 118.70 131.43 -59.85
CA ARG A 349 119.48 132.61 -60.38
C ARG A 349 119.02 133.47 -61.60
N GLY A 350 118.98 134.81 -61.41
CA GLY A 350 119.39 135.89 -62.36
C GLY A 350 118.43 137.10 -62.51
N VAL A 351 118.80 138.35 -62.88
CA VAL A 351 120.10 139.09 -62.97
C VAL A 351 119.84 140.63 -63.26
N GLU A 352 120.70 141.53 -62.75
CA GLU A 352 121.03 142.96 -63.10
C GLU A 352 119.98 144.11 -63.33
N GLN A 353 120.36 145.32 -62.83
CA GLN A 353 120.16 146.72 -63.36
C GLN A 353 118.74 147.38 -63.46
N GLU A 354 118.56 148.73 -63.44
CA GLU A 354 119.46 149.90 -63.24
C GLU A 354 118.76 151.16 -62.64
N LYS A 355 119.48 151.86 -61.76
CA LYS A 355 119.59 153.33 -61.50
C LYS A 355 118.53 154.39 -61.94
N GLN A 356 118.05 155.11 -60.92
CA GLN A 356 117.97 156.59 -60.72
C GLN A 356 118.26 157.59 -61.87
N ASP A 357 117.57 158.75 -61.84
CA ASP A 357 118.24 160.08 -61.84
C ASP A 357 117.33 161.26 -61.41
N LEU A 358 117.92 162.45 -61.20
CA LEU A 358 117.32 163.76 -60.83
C LEU A 358 116.62 163.81 -59.46
N GLU A 359 117.36 163.78 -58.35
CA GLU A 359 118.17 164.88 -57.77
C GLU A 359 117.40 166.13 -57.33
N LYS A 360 117.52 166.44 -56.03
CA LYS A 360 117.19 167.74 -55.44
C LYS A 360 118.45 168.62 -55.30
N GLN A 361 119.06 169.00 -56.41
CA GLN A 361 120.09 170.06 -56.42
C GLN A 361 119.47 171.44 -56.71
N MET A 362 118.76 172.03 -55.74
CA MET A 362 118.34 173.45 -55.77
C MET A 362 117.83 173.97 -54.41
N SER A 363 118.54 173.62 -53.33
CA SER A 363 118.37 174.28 -52.02
C SER A 363 119.65 174.21 -51.18
N ASP A 364 120.77 174.76 -51.69
CA ASP A 364 121.36 175.99 -51.10
C ASP A 364 122.71 176.37 -51.73
N LEU A 365 122.78 177.58 -52.29
CA LEU A 365 123.98 178.42 -52.27
C LEU A 365 123.60 179.89 -51.99
N ARG A 366 123.29 180.15 -50.72
CA ARG A 366 123.22 181.49 -50.11
C ARG A 366 123.74 181.37 -48.66
N VAL A 367 124.76 182.10 -48.21
CA VAL A 367 125.67 183.04 -48.91
C VAL A 367 127.02 183.04 -48.16
N GLN A 368 128.16 183.20 -48.87
CA GLN A 368 129.36 183.76 -48.25
C GLN A 368 129.23 185.31 -48.21
N LEU A 369 128.85 185.88 -47.07
CA LEU A 369 128.85 187.32 -46.82
C LEU A 369 130.17 187.70 -46.13
N ASN A 370 131.14 188.39 -46.73
CA ASN A 370 131.22 188.91 -48.11
C ASN A 370 132.47 188.34 -48.81
N PHE A 371 132.29 187.27 -49.59
CA PHE A 371 133.28 186.67 -50.51
C PHE A 371 134.73 186.56 -49.97
N ASN A 372 134.99 185.48 -49.22
CA ASN A 372 136.25 185.06 -48.57
C ASN A 372 136.70 185.81 -47.29
N ALA A 373 136.68 185.12 -46.15
CA ALA A 373 137.58 185.34 -45.01
C ALA A 373 137.53 184.24 -43.93
N MET A 374 136.32 183.82 -43.51
CA MET A 374 136.09 183.23 -42.18
C MET A 374 135.65 181.74 -42.18
N THR A 375 135.64 181.06 -43.33
CA THR A 375 135.05 179.70 -43.42
C THR A 375 135.90 178.57 -42.84
N SER A 376 137.19 178.77 -42.54
CA SER A 376 138.11 177.71 -42.10
C SER A 376 137.87 177.20 -40.67
N GLU A 377 137.48 178.07 -39.73
CA GLU A 377 137.34 177.67 -38.31
C GLU A 377 136.14 176.73 -38.06
N LEU A 378 135.13 176.75 -38.95
CA LEU A 378 133.93 175.93 -38.81
C LEU A 378 134.18 174.44 -39.15
N GLU A 379 135.13 174.16 -40.04
CA GLU A 379 135.37 172.81 -40.60
C GLU A 379 136.22 171.91 -39.69
N GLU A 380 136.92 172.48 -38.70
CA GLU A 380 137.69 171.75 -37.69
C GLU A 380 136.75 171.15 -36.62
N VAL A 381 135.77 171.94 -36.15
CA VAL A 381 134.79 171.51 -35.13
C VAL A 381 133.92 170.36 -35.65
N LYS A 382 133.46 170.46 -36.91
CA LYS A 382 132.61 169.44 -37.56
C LYS A 382 133.26 168.05 -37.56
N ARG A 383 134.55 167.97 -37.91
CA ARG A 383 135.36 166.73 -37.93
C ARG A 383 135.59 166.10 -36.55
N CYS A 384 135.21 166.77 -35.46
CA CYS A 384 135.25 166.20 -34.11
C CYS A 384 133.94 165.48 -33.74
N MET A 385 132.80 166.06 -34.08
CA MET A 385 131.46 165.50 -33.79
C MET A 385 131.25 164.15 -34.52
N GLU A 386 131.58 164.08 -35.80
CA GLU A 386 131.43 162.89 -36.65
C GLU A 386 132.20 161.64 -36.17
N ARG A 387 133.16 161.80 -35.24
CA ARG A 387 133.84 160.68 -34.58
C ARG A 387 133.04 160.11 -33.41
N LYS A 388 132.33 160.94 -32.64
CA LYS A 388 131.52 160.49 -31.50
C LYS A 388 130.21 159.81 -31.92
N ASP A 389 129.62 160.23 -33.04
CA ASP A 389 128.40 159.58 -33.55
C ASP A 389 128.66 158.16 -34.06
N LYS A 390 129.85 157.89 -34.61
CA LYS A 390 130.29 156.54 -35.02
C LYS A 390 130.46 155.59 -33.84
N GLU A 391 130.98 156.07 -32.71
CA GLU A 391 131.07 155.27 -31.47
C GLU A 391 129.67 154.91 -30.93
N LYS A 392 128.70 155.85 -30.97
CA LYS A 392 127.31 155.59 -30.58
C LYS A 392 126.64 154.55 -31.48
N ALA A 393 126.80 154.65 -32.80
CA ALA A 393 126.21 153.71 -33.75
C ALA A 393 126.65 152.26 -33.49
N ASN A 394 127.94 152.05 -33.21
CA ASN A 394 128.49 150.73 -32.88
C ASN A 394 127.89 150.15 -31.59
N LEU A 395 127.72 150.96 -30.54
CA LEU A 395 127.10 150.53 -29.28
C LEU A 395 125.61 150.20 -29.44
N ALA A 396 124.88 150.97 -30.24
CA ALA A 396 123.46 150.71 -30.53
C ALA A 396 123.28 149.35 -31.22
N ALA A 397 124.05 149.07 -32.28
CA ALA A 397 124.03 147.79 -32.98
C ALA A 397 124.41 146.61 -32.06
N GLN A 398 125.35 146.81 -31.13
CA GLN A 398 125.75 145.77 -30.19
C GLN A 398 124.65 145.44 -29.17
N ILE A 399 123.91 146.44 -28.68
CA ILE A 399 122.73 146.24 -27.82
C ILE A 399 121.62 145.53 -28.60
N GLU A 400 121.34 145.97 -29.81
CA GLU A 400 120.31 145.39 -30.68
C GLU A 400 120.53 143.89 -30.93
N VAL A 401 121.76 143.48 -31.25
CA VAL A 401 122.14 142.05 -31.36
C VAL A 401 121.88 141.28 -30.07
N THR A 402 122.18 141.84 -28.89
CA THR A 402 121.88 141.17 -27.61
C THR A 402 120.38 141.08 -27.31
N CYS A 403 119.59 142.09 -27.70
CA CYS A 403 118.13 142.04 -27.60
C CYS A 403 117.51 140.98 -28.51
N TYR A 404 117.96 140.87 -29.77
CA TYR A 404 117.52 139.78 -30.65
C TYR A 404 117.87 138.40 -30.08
N PHE A 405 119.06 138.22 -29.53
CA PHE A 405 119.49 136.94 -28.97
C PHE A 405 118.71 136.55 -27.69
N LEU A 406 118.46 137.51 -26.79
CA LEU A 406 117.63 137.29 -25.60
C LEU A 406 116.16 137.05 -25.96
N CYS A 407 115.62 137.76 -26.96
CA CYS A 407 114.26 137.54 -27.45
C CYS A 407 114.11 136.14 -28.08
N TYR A 408 115.11 135.70 -28.87
CA TYR A 408 115.13 134.35 -29.44
C TYR A 408 115.15 133.26 -28.35
N ILE A 409 116.01 133.41 -27.34
CA ILE A 409 116.07 132.48 -26.20
C ILE A 409 114.76 132.49 -25.41
N PHE A 410 114.17 133.66 -25.15
CA PHE A 410 112.91 133.76 -24.41
C PHE A 410 111.77 133.05 -25.15
N ASN A 411 111.56 133.35 -26.44
CA ASN A 411 110.53 132.69 -27.24
C ASN A 411 110.77 131.18 -27.39
N PHE A 412 112.03 130.74 -27.51
CA PHE A 412 112.37 129.32 -27.55
C PHE A 412 112.03 128.61 -26.23
N VAL A 413 112.34 129.24 -25.08
CA VAL A 413 112.04 128.69 -23.74
C VAL A 413 110.54 128.69 -23.46
N ASP A 414 109.81 129.76 -23.78
CA ASP A 414 108.34 129.81 -23.66
C ASP A 414 107.68 128.77 -24.55
N SER A 415 108.08 128.66 -25.82
CA SER A 415 107.54 127.66 -26.76
C SER A 415 107.81 126.22 -26.30
N PHE A 416 109.02 125.94 -25.80
CA PHE A 416 109.37 124.64 -25.24
C PHE A 416 108.55 124.32 -23.97
N LEU A 417 108.37 125.28 -23.07
CA LEU A 417 107.55 125.12 -21.86
C LEU A 417 106.07 124.93 -22.20
N LEU A 418 105.52 125.67 -23.16
CA LEU A 418 104.13 125.52 -23.60
C LEU A 418 103.89 124.12 -24.17
N CYS A 419 104.78 123.66 -25.05
CA CYS A 419 104.71 122.33 -25.66
C CYS A 419 104.84 121.21 -24.61
N GLU A 420 105.79 121.32 -23.67
CA GLU A 420 105.92 120.37 -22.56
C GLU A 420 104.71 120.36 -21.62
N LEU A 421 104.00 121.47 -21.45
CA LEU A 421 102.78 121.56 -20.63
C LEU A 421 101.58 120.96 -21.36
N GLU A 422 101.38 121.32 -22.64
CA GLU A 422 100.35 120.73 -23.48
C GLU A 422 100.47 119.21 -23.58
N ASP A 423 101.69 118.68 -23.75
CA ASP A 423 101.89 117.23 -23.87
C ASP A 423 101.65 116.50 -22.55
N LYS A 424 101.89 117.16 -21.40
CA LYS A 424 101.49 116.65 -20.08
C LYS A 424 99.96 116.71 -19.90
N GLU A 425 99.29 117.75 -20.38
CA GLU A 425 97.82 117.85 -20.37
C GLU A 425 97.18 116.78 -21.27
N LYS A 426 97.67 116.59 -22.50
CA LYS A 426 97.26 115.51 -23.42
C LYS A 426 97.45 114.13 -22.77
N GLN A 427 98.55 113.91 -22.04
CA GLN A 427 98.78 112.67 -21.28
C GLN A 427 97.82 112.51 -20.09
N GLN A 428 97.50 113.59 -19.37
CA GLN A 428 96.53 113.57 -18.27
C GLN A 428 95.11 113.28 -18.76
N LEU A 429 94.69 113.89 -19.88
CA LEU A 429 93.41 113.61 -20.53
C LEU A 429 93.32 112.15 -20.98
N GLN A 430 94.36 111.62 -21.65
CA GLN A 430 94.41 110.20 -22.01
C GLN A 430 94.40 109.24 -20.81
N MET A 431 94.94 109.67 -19.66
CA MET A 431 94.86 108.90 -18.42
C MET A 431 93.44 108.92 -17.84
N LEU A 432 92.78 110.07 -17.87
CA LEU A 432 91.40 110.25 -17.41
C LEU A 432 90.40 109.48 -18.28
N ASP A 433 90.57 109.50 -19.60
CA ASP A 433 89.76 108.70 -20.54
C ASP A 433 89.95 107.19 -20.30
N LYS A 434 91.19 106.72 -20.05
CA LYS A 434 91.44 105.32 -19.68
C LYS A 434 90.80 104.95 -18.34
N LEU A 435 90.86 105.83 -17.33
CA LEU A 435 90.16 105.61 -16.06
C LEU A 435 88.64 105.57 -16.24
N LYS A 436 88.09 106.37 -17.16
CA LYS A 436 86.66 106.39 -17.51
C LYS A 436 86.24 105.15 -18.30
N GLU A 437 87.08 104.65 -19.21
CA GLU A 437 86.91 103.37 -19.91
C GLU A 437 86.93 102.19 -18.93
N ILE A 438 87.88 102.18 -18.00
CA ILE A 438 87.96 101.20 -16.90
C ILE A 438 86.71 101.26 -16.01
N GLN A 439 86.25 102.47 -15.64
CA GLN A 439 85.01 102.65 -14.87
C GLN A 439 83.79 102.10 -15.62
N ASN A 440 83.62 102.45 -16.90
CA ASN A 440 82.54 101.91 -17.74
C ASN A 440 82.57 100.37 -17.83
N HIS A 441 83.77 99.78 -17.91
CA HIS A 441 83.94 98.33 -17.87
C HIS A 441 83.60 97.71 -16.52
N PHE A 442 83.95 98.36 -15.39
CA PHE A 442 83.50 97.92 -14.07
C PHE A 442 81.97 98.02 -13.92
N ASP A 443 81.35 99.12 -14.33
CA ASP A 443 79.89 99.30 -14.26
C ASP A 443 79.15 98.28 -15.15
N THR A 444 79.69 97.98 -16.33
CA THR A 444 79.19 96.91 -17.22
C THR A 444 79.36 95.53 -16.59
N CYS A 445 80.53 95.26 -15.99
CA CYS A 445 80.81 93.99 -15.31
C CYS A 445 79.92 93.80 -14.07
N GLU A 446 79.66 94.85 -13.31
CA GLU A 446 78.81 94.82 -12.12
C GLU A 446 77.33 94.67 -12.50
N SER A 447 76.90 95.30 -13.60
CA SER A 447 75.57 95.10 -14.19
C SER A 447 75.37 93.66 -14.70
N ASN A 448 76.37 93.10 -15.40
CA ASN A 448 76.36 91.71 -15.84
C ASN A 448 76.35 90.73 -14.66
N ARG A 449 77.12 91.03 -13.59
CA ARG A 449 77.08 90.24 -12.35
C ARG A 449 75.70 90.29 -11.71
N LYS A 450 75.11 91.48 -11.54
CA LYS A 450 73.73 91.63 -11.02
C LYS A 450 72.71 90.84 -11.84
N HIS A 451 72.85 90.82 -13.17
CA HIS A 451 71.97 90.04 -14.05
C HIS A 451 72.19 88.52 -13.88
N ALA A 452 73.43 88.06 -13.69
CA ALA A 452 73.74 86.67 -13.40
C ALA A 452 73.25 86.24 -12.00
N ASP A 453 73.43 87.09 -10.98
CA ASP A 453 72.94 86.86 -9.62
C ASP A 453 71.41 86.71 -9.59
N LEU A 454 70.69 87.52 -10.39
CA LEU A 454 69.24 87.39 -10.60
C LEU A 454 68.87 86.07 -11.29
N GLN A 455 69.53 85.70 -12.39
CA GLN A 455 69.28 84.43 -13.08
C GLN A 455 69.58 83.21 -12.20
N ILE A 456 70.63 83.26 -11.38
CA ILE A 456 70.95 82.24 -10.40
C ILE A 456 69.84 82.16 -9.35
N SER A 457 69.36 83.30 -8.85
CA SER A 457 68.24 83.35 -7.89
C SER A 457 66.94 82.78 -8.47
N GLU A 458 66.60 83.12 -9.71
CA GLU A 458 65.45 82.55 -10.43
C GLU A 458 65.58 81.03 -10.59
N LEU A 459 66.74 80.55 -11.04
CA LEU A 459 67.01 79.11 -11.21
C LEU A 459 67.02 78.36 -9.87
N THR A 460 67.55 78.95 -8.80
CA THR A 460 67.49 78.38 -7.45
C THR A 460 66.05 78.26 -6.96
N HIS A 461 65.22 79.28 -7.13
CA HIS A 461 63.79 79.21 -6.76
C HIS A 461 63.04 78.15 -7.59
N HIS A 462 63.32 78.03 -8.89
CA HIS A 462 62.74 76.97 -9.73
C HIS A 462 63.20 75.56 -9.28
N ALA A 463 64.47 75.41 -8.87
CA ALA A 463 64.98 74.16 -8.33
C ALA A 463 64.35 73.80 -6.98
N GLU A 464 64.20 74.78 -6.08
CA GLU A 464 63.49 74.60 -4.81
C GLU A 464 62.04 74.16 -5.04
N ASP A 465 61.30 74.83 -5.93
CA ASP A 465 59.89 74.50 -6.17
C ASP A 465 59.73 73.15 -6.88
N ALA A 466 60.69 72.76 -7.72
CA ALA A 466 60.78 71.39 -8.24
C ALA A 466 61.06 70.36 -7.13
N THR A 467 61.90 70.67 -6.13
CA THR A 467 62.11 69.79 -4.97
C THR A 467 60.87 69.70 -4.08
N LYS A 468 60.16 70.81 -3.81
CA LYS A 468 58.89 70.83 -3.06
C LYS A 468 57.82 69.99 -3.76
N GLN A 469 57.74 70.04 -5.09
CA GLN A 469 56.84 69.17 -5.89
C GLN A 469 57.26 67.69 -5.82
N ALA A 470 58.57 67.39 -5.88
CA ALA A 470 59.06 66.02 -5.72
C ALA A 470 58.77 65.45 -4.32
N GLU A 471 58.92 66.24 -3.25
CA GLU A 471 58.58 65.87 -1.87
C GLU A 471 57.06 65.67 -1.70
N GLN A 472 56.23 66.47 -2.37
CA GLN A 472 54.78 66.26 -2.43
C GLN A 472 54.44 64.92 -3.12
N TYR A 473 54.99 64.65 -4.30
CA TYR A 473 54.76 63.37 -4.99
C TYR A 473 55.27 62.16 -4.21
N LEU A 474 56.40 62.28 -3.49
CA LEU A 474 56.88 61.23 -2.58
C LEU A 474 55.95 61.02 -1.39
N SER A 475 55.37 62.09 -0.84
CA SER A 475 54.39 62.02 0.26
C SER A 475 53.06 61.40 -0.20
N GLU A 476 52.57 61.76 -1.38
CA GLU A 476 51.40 61.15 -2.02
C GLU A 476 51.64 59.67 -2.34
N LEU A 477 52.83 59.31 -2.82
CA LEU A 477 53.23 57.93 -3.08
C LEU A 477 53.22 57.11 -1.78
N GLN A 478 53.83 57.60 -0.69
CA GLN A 478 53.82 56.92 0.61
C GLN A 478 52.39 56.74 1.18
N GLN A 479 51.52 57.75 1.02
CA GLN A 479 50.11 57.62 1.38
C GLN A 479 49.40 56.56 0.53
N SER A 480 49.65 56.55 -0.78
CA SER A 480 49.13 55.51 -1.69
C SER A 480 49.63 54.11 -1.32
N GLU A 481 50.90 53.95 -0.96
CA GLU A 481 51.51 52.68 -0.54
C GLU A 481 50.92 52.17 0.78
N THR A 482 50.72 53.03 1.78
CA THR A 482 50.07 52.63 3.04
C THR A 482 48.62 52.21 2.82
N LEU A 483 47.85 52.93 2.01
CA LEU A 483 46.48 52.54 1.62
C LEU A 483 46.46 51.22 0.84
N ARG A 484 47.43 50.99 -0.05
CA ARG A 484 47.62 49.73 -0.77
C ARG A 484 47.92 48.58 0.18
N GLU A 485 48.78 48.79 1.18
CA GLU A 485 49.06 47.79 2.22
C GLU A 485 47.81 47.47 3.05
N GLU A 486 47.03 48.47 3.46
CA GLU A 486 45.78 48.22 4.18
C GLU A 486 44.77 47.45 3.31
N ALA A 487 44.68 47.77 2.01
CA ALA A 487 43.85 47.03 1.07
C ALA A 487 44.31 45.56 0.93
N GLU A 488 45.62 45.31 0.90
CA GLU A 488 46.18 43.95 0.90
C GLU A 488 45.93 43.21 2.22
N LYS A 489 46.00 43.90 3.37
CA LYS A 489 45.65 43.35 4.69
C LYS A 489 44.15 42.98 4.75
N ARG A 490 43.26 43.87 4.31
CA ARG A 490 41.79 43.62 4.21
C ARG A 490 41.48 42.46 3.25
N LYS A 491 42.15 42.39 2.10
CA LYS A 491 42.06 41.29 1.12
C LYS A 491 42.55 39.96 1.69
N ALA A 492 43.63 39.96 2.49
CA ALA A 492 44.12 38.77 3.18
C ALA A 492 43.13 38.29 4.27
N GLU A 493 42.55 39.20 5.05
CA GLU A 493 41.48 38.87 6.01
C GLU A 493 40.24 38.27 5.33
N LEU A 494 39.76 38.88 4.24
CA LEU A 494 38.60 38.37 3.49
C LEU A 494 38.89 36.98 2.91
N LYS A 495 40.11 36.76 2.40
CA LYS A 495 40.57 35.43 1.96
C LYS A 495 40.58 34.41 3.11
N ALA A 496 41.06 34.78 4.29
CA ALA A 496 41.06 33.91 5.47
C ALA A 496 39.63 33.58 5.95
N LYS A 497 38.75 34.60 6.03
CA LYS A 497 37.33 34.45 6.37
C LYS A 497 36.61 33.51 5.39
N ALA A 498 36.83 33.69 4.08
CA ALA A 498 36.30 32.80 3.05
C ALA A 498 36.86 31.36 3.15
N GLN A 499 38.16 31.20 3.42
CA GLN A 499 38.78 29.88 3.60
C GLN A 499 38.23 29.13 4.83
N GLU A 500 37.99 29.83 5.94
CA GLU A 500 37.36 29.25 7.13
C GLU A 500 35.89 28.89 6.85
N SER A 501 35.13 29.75 6.16
CA SER A 501 33.77 29.40 5.73
C SER A 501 33.76 28.15 4.85
N ILE A 502 34.68 28.02 3.89
CA ILE A 502 34.84 26.81 3.06
C ILE A 502 35.20 25.59 3.93
N ARG A 503 36.05 25.74 4.96
CA ARG A 503 36.39 24.66 5.89
C ARG A 503 35.17 24.21 6.71
N GLN A 504 34.34 25.16 7.16
CA GLN A 504 33.10 24.87 7.88
C GLN A 504 32.06 24.18 6.99
N TRP A 505 31.88 24.62 5.73
CA TRP A 505 31.00 23.94 4.78
C TRP A 505 31.48 22.53 4.42
N LYS A 506 32.79 22.32 4.22
CA LYS A 506 33.38 20.97 4.05
C LYS A 506 33.21 20.09 5.29
N LEU A 507 33.30 20.66 6.49
CA LEU A 507 33.01 19.92 7.74
C LEU A 507 31.51 19.60 7.87
N LYS A 508 30.62 20.46 7.37
CA LYS A 508 29.17 20.24 7.35
C LYS A 508 28.78 19.17 6.32
N SER A 509 29.32 19.19 5.10
CA SER A 509 29.10 18.11 4.13
C SER A 509 29.61 16.78 4.69
N LYS A 510 30.84 16.73 5.22
CA LYS A 510 31.40 15.51 5.84
C LYS A 510 30.71 15.07 7.15
N LYS A 511 29.80 15.88 7.70
CA LYS A 511 28.86 15.44 8.75
C LYS A 511 27.57 14.86 8.16
N LEU A 512 27.03 15.48 7.12
CA LEU A 512 25.84 15.00 6.39
C LEU A 512 26.12 13.70 5.63
N GLU A 513 27.26 13.58 4.94
CA GLU A 513 27.75 12.36 4.30
C GLU A 513 27.76 11.18 5.28
N ARG A 514 28.33 11.36 6.49
CA ARG A 514 28.33 10.33 7.54
C ARG A 514 26.95 10.08 8.18
N ALA A 515 26.01 11.01 8.06
CA ALA A 515 24.64 10.81 8.53
C ALA A 515 23.83 10.01 7.50
N LEU A 516 24.03 10.30 6.20
CA LEU A 516 23.48 9.56 5.08
C LEU A 516 24.03 8.13 5.03
N GLU A 517 25.34 7.95 5.22
CA GLU A 517 25.97 6.63 5.29
C GLU A 517 25.31 5.78 6.40
N LYS A 518 25.17 6.33 7.61
CA LYS A 518 24.48 5.67 8.72
C LYS A 518 23.01 5.38 8.44
N GLN A 519 22.32 6.26 7.72
CA GLN A 519 20.96 5.99 7.28
C GLN A 519 20.94 4.82 6.28
N SER A 520 21.89 4.77 5.35
CA SER A 520 22.07 3.64 4.42
C SER A 520 22.36 2.33 5.18
N GLU A 521 23.30 2.32 6.13
CA GLU A 521 23.59 1.18 7.02
C GLU A 521 22.32 0.71 7.76
N THR A 522 21.50 1.63 8.29
CA THR A 522 20.25 1.25 8.96
C THR A 522 19.16 0.76 8.00
N LEU A 523 19.11 1.27 6.77
CA LEU A 523 18.20 0.80 5.73
C LEU A 523 18.58 -0.60 5.26
N GLU A 524 19.88 -0.87 5.07
CA GLU A 524 20.40 -2.20 4.72
C GLU A 524 20.13 -3.23 5.83
N GLN A 525 20.29 -2.84 7.10
CA GLN A 525 19.91 -3.68 8.23
C GLN A 525 18.38 -3.93 8.31
N LEU A 526 17.56 -2.99 7.85
CA LEU A 526 16.11 -3.16 7.79
C LEU A 526 15.68 -4.01 6.58
N THR A 527 16.34 -3.88 5.43
CA THR A 527 16.07 -4.74 4.27
C THR A 527 16.49 -6.17 4.52
N GLU A 528 17.64 -6.45 5.16
CA GLU A 528 18.00 -7.85 5.48
C GLU A 528 17.11 -8.45 6.57
N LYS A 529 16.65 -7.66 7.55
CA LYS A 529 15.59 -8.11 8.48
C LYS A 529 14.28 -8.44 7.74
N ASN A 530 13.90 -7.64 6.74
CA ASN A 530 12.72 -7.90 5.91
C ASN A 530 12.92 -9.17 5.04
N ASN A 531 14.09 -9.34 4.43
CA ASN A 531 14.47 -10.56 3.70
C ASN A 531 14.40 -11.79 4.60
N GLN A 532 14.86 -11.68 5.85
CA GLN A 532 14.79 -12.77 6.83
C GLN A 532 13.34 -13.10 7.21
N LEU A 533 12.51 -12.09 7.51
CA LEU A 533 11.08 -12.29 7.77
C LEU A 533 10.31 -12.86 6.56
N LEU A 534 10.75 -12.56 5.33
CA LEU A 534 10.20 -13.17 4.12
C LEU A 534 10.56 -14.66 4.00
N LYS A 535 11.81 -15.05 4.31
CA LYS A 535 12.22 -16.47 4.39
C LYS A 535 11.37 -17.22 5.43
N GLU A 536 11.30 -16.68 6.65
CA GLU A 536 10.52 -17.27 7.76
C GLU A 536 9.02 -17.38 7.44
N LYS A 537 8.45 -16.36 6.78
CA LYS A 537 7.08 -16.39 6.27
C LYS A 537 6.86 -17.50 5.23
N ASP A 538 7.81 -17.73 4.35
CA ASP A 538 7.70 -18.76 3.30
C ASP A 538 7.94 -20.17 3.88
N ASP A 539 8.82 -20.32 4.87
CA ASP A 539 8.94 -21.55 5.66
C ASP A 539 7.65 -21.86 6.43
N LEU A 540 6.98 -20.86 7.01
CA LEU A 540 5.67 -21.02 7.65
C LEU A 540 4.56 -21.37 6.65
N LYS A 541 4.58 -20.83 5.41
CA LYS A 541 3.68 -21.29 4.33
C LYS A 541 3.93 -22.76 3.98
N ASN A 542 5.20 -23.18 3.89
CA ASN A 542 5.57 -24.56 3.57
C ASN A 542 5.09 -25.52 4.67
N GLN A 543 5.25 -25.15 5.94
CA GLN A 543 4.70 -25.89 7.08
C GLN A 543 3.16 -25.96 7.03
N LEU A 544 2.48 -24.85 6.72
CA LEU A 544 1.02 -24.82 6.56
C LEU A 544 0.55 -25.72 5.41
N TYR A 545 1.26 -25.74 4.27
CA TYR A 545 0.95 -26.63 3.15
C TYR A 545 1.07 -28.11 3.52
N ILE A 546 2.14 -28.48 4.25
CA ILE A 546 2.32 -29.83 4.79
C ILE A 546 1.19 -30.20 5.76
N ALA A 547 0.82 -29.30 6.67
CA ALA A 547 -0.29 -29.52 7.61
C ALA A 547 -1.65 -29.65 6.90
N LEU A 548 -1.91 -28.87 5.86
CA LEU A 548 -3.11 -28.99 5.02
C LEU A 548 -3.16 -30.34 4.29
N GLN A 549 -2.02 -30.81 3.75
CA GLN A 549 -1.93 -32.12 3.12
C GLN A 549 -2.15 -33.27 4.13
N GLN A 550 -1.68 -33.13 5.36
CA GLN A 550 -1.95 -34.08 6.45
C GLN A 550 -3.44 -34.10 6.82
N ILE A 551 -4.07 -32.93 6.98
CA ILE A 551 -5.52 -32.81 7.24
C ILE A 551 -6.33 -33.45 6.11
N GLU A 552 -5.94 -33.25 4.86
CA GLU A 552 -6.64 -33.80 3.69
C GLU A 552 -6.44 -35.32 3.55
N ASN A 553 -5.32 -35.87 4.01
CA ASN A 553 -5.13 -37.32 4.14
C ASN A 553 -6.02 -37.89 5.25
N LEU A 554 -6.03 -37.28 6.44
CA LEU A 554 -6.87 -37.69 7.57
C LEU A 554 -8.38 -37.61 7.26
N ARG A 555 -8.81 -36.65 6.41
CA ARG A 555 -10.18 -36.58 5.89
C ARG A 555 -10.53 -37.76 4.99
N LYS A 556 -9.60 -38.21 4.15
CA LYS A 556 -9.79 -39.39 3.30
C LYS A 556 -9.86 -40.66 4.15
N GLU A 557 -8.93 -40.83 5.10
CA GLU A 557 -8.96 -41.93 6.07
C GLU A 557 -10.27 -41.96 6.88
N LEU A 558 -10.79 -40.79 7.30
CA LEU A 558 -12.09 -40.67 7.96
C LEU A 558 -13.24 -41.08 7.04
N ASN A 559 -13.26 -40.63 5.78
CA ASN A 559 -14.27 -41.04 4.80
C ASN A 559 -14.21 -42.55 4.50
N ASP A 560 -13.00 -43.13 4.44
CA ASP A 560 -12.79 -44.57 4.27
C ASP A 560 -13.25 -45.36 5.51
N VAL A 561 -13.18 -44.79 6.72
CA VAL A 561 -13.78 -45.37 7.93
C VAL A 561 -15.31 -45.25 7.91
N LEU A 562 -15.85 -44.08 7.55
CA LEU A 562 -17.31 -43.84 7.51
C LEU A 562 -18.01 -44.71 6.46
N THR A 563 -17.42 -44.89 5.27
CA THR A 563 -17.96 -45.79 4.23
C THR A 563 -17.89 -47.26 4.65
N ARG A 564 -16.79 -47.72 5.25
CA ARG A 564 -16.71 -49.07 5.84
C ARG A 564 -17.74 -49.27 6.95
N ARG A 565 -17.98 -48.26 7.78
CA ARG A 565 -19.00 -48.30 8.83
C ARG A 565 -20.41 -48.40 8.26
N ALA A 566 -20.75 -47.59 7.25
CA ALA A 566 -22.05 -47.66 6.58
C ALA A 566 -22.32 -49.05 5.98
N LEU A 567 -21.32 -49.66 5.34
CA LEU A 567 -21.42 -51.04 4.83
C LEU A 567 -21.59 -52.09 5.95
N GLN A 568 -21.01 -51.87 7.13
CA GLN A 568 -21.23 -52.74 8.30
C GLN A 568 -22.63 -52.55 8.90
N GLU A 569 -23.15 -51.33 8.93
CA GLU A 569 -24.52 -51.03 9.37
C GLU A 569 -25.54 -51.65 8.39
N GLU A 570 -25.35 -51.54 7.07
CA GLU A 570 -26.15 -52.28 6.07
C GLU A 570 -26.07 -53.81 6.23
N GLU A 571 -24.89 -54.35 6.58
CA GLU A 571 -24.72 -55.79 6.84
C GLU A 571 -25.49 -56.23 8.09
N ILE A 572 -25.50 -55.41 9.16
CA ILE A 572 -26.28 -55.62 10.38
C ILE A 572 -27.78 -55.55 10.08
N ASP A 573 -28.26 -54.51 9.38
CA ASP A 573 -29.65 -54.42 8.93
C ASP A 573 -30.08 -55.64 8.10
N SER A 574 -29.16 -56.24 7.33
CA SER A 574 -29.41 -57.46 6.57
C SER A 574 -29.51 -58.72 7.44
N LYS A 575 -28.90 -58.71 8.62
CA LYS A 575 -28.93 -59.79 9.62
C LYS A 575 -30.15 -59.63 10.53
N GLU A 576 -30.46 -58.42 10.97
CA GLU A 576 -31.65 -58.13 11.79
C GLU A 576 -32.95 -58.45 11.05
N ARG A 577 -33.05 -58.12 9.75
CA ARG A 577 -34.19 -58.56 8.92
C ARG A 577 -34.32 -60.09 8.88
N LYS A 578 -33.23 -60.82 8.62
CA LYS A 578 -33.24 -62.30 8.65
C LYS A 578 -33.59 -62.86 10.03
N LEU A 579 -33.18 -62.22 11.11
CA LEU A 579 -33.58 -62.60 12.47
C LEU A 579 -35.07 -62.35 12.71
N SER A 580 -35.62 -61.24 12.22
CA SER A 580 -37.06 -60.96 12.25
C SER A 580 -37.87 -61.98 11.43
N ASP A 581 -37.39 -62.35 10.24
CA ASP A 581 -37.99 -63.39 9.38
C ASP A 581 -37.95 -64.78 10.05
N ILE A 582 -36.88 -65.10 10.77
CA ILE A 582 -36.76 -66.34 11.56
C ILE A 582 -37.66 -66.29 12.80
N GLN A 583 -37.78 -65.13 13.47
CA GLN A 583 -38.64 -64.97 14.65
C GLN A 583 -40.13 -65.03 14.30
N SER A 584 -40.56 -64.45 13.18
CA SER A 584 -41.93 -64.56 12.71
C SER A 584 -42.26 -66.02 12.34
N HIS A 585 -41.38 -66.70 11.62
CA HIS A 585 -41.57 -68.12 11.31
C HIS A 585 -41.51 -69.03 12.56
N GLN A 586 -40.68 -68.71 13.55
CA GLN A 586 -40.70 -69.39 14.85
C GLN A 586 -42.05 -69.18 15.55
N ALA A 587 -42.62 -67.97 15.54
CA ALA A 587 -43.92 -67.69 16.13
C ALA A 587 -45.07 -68.41 15.39
N GLU A 588 -45.00 -68.54 14.07
CA GLU A 588 -45.90 -69.37 13.27
C GLU A 588 -45.84 -70.84 13.70
N LEU A 589 -44.62 -71.40 13.82
CA LEU A 589 -44.40 -72.79 14.24
C LEU A 589 -44.81 -73.02 15.70
N GLU A 590 -44.56 -72.08 16.61
CA GLU A 590 -45.02 -72.15 18.00
C GLU A 590 -46.54 -72.10 18.09
N GLN A 591 -47.21 -71.27 17.28
CA GLN A 591 -48.67 -71.22 17.22
C GLN A 591 -49.24 -72.50 16.58
N GLU A 592 -48.59 -73.11 15.59
CA GLU A 592 -49.05 -74.39 15.01
C GLU A 592 -48.78 -75.58 15.95
N VAL A 593 -47.66 -75.59 16.67
CA VAL A 593 -47.43 -76.55 17.78
C VAL A 593 -48.52 -76.39 18.83
N LYS A 594 -48.86 -75.15 19.22
CA LYS A 594 -49.98 -74.88 20.15
C LYS A 594 -51.32 -75.35 19.60
N ASN A 595 -51.64 -75.07 18.33
CA ASN A 595 -52.83 -75.60 17.65
C ASN A 595 -52.87 -77.12 17.75
N SER A 596 -51.74 -77.79 17.48
CA SER A 596 -51.63 -79.25 17.55
C SER A 596 -51.84 -79.76 18.98
N VAL A 597 -51.27 -79.11 20.01
CA VAL A 597 -51.50 -79.44 21.43
C VAL A 597 -52.96 -79.26 21.80
N ASP A 598 -53.61 -78.18 21.35
CA ASP A 598 -55.05 -77.94 21.56
C ASP A 598 -55.93 -78.97 20.80
N THR A 599 -55.46 -79.57 19.69
CA THR A 599 -56.12 -80.74 19.07
C THR A 599 -55.91 -82.01 19.90
N ILE A 600 -54.70 -82.25 20.42
CA ILE A 600 -54.35 -83.43 21.21
C ILE A 600 -55.13 -83.42 22.53
N GLN A 601 -55.20 -82.30 23.23
CA GLN A 601 -56.00 -82.16 24.46
C GLN A 601 -57.50 -82.42 24.21
N ARG A 602 -58.04 -81.98 23.07
CA ARG A 602 -59.43 -82.30 22.68
C ARG A 602 -59.60 -83.80 22.42
N LEU A 603 -58.69 -84.42 21.67
CA LEU A 603 -58.71 -85.86 21.39
C LEU A 603 -58.52 -86.70 22.67
N GLU A 604 -57.67 -86.27 23.60
CA GLU A 604 -57.55 -86.85 24.93
C GLU A 604 -58.84 -86.70 25.74
N SER A 605 -59.50 -85.54 25.69
CA SER A 605 -60.77 -85.32 26.40
C SER A 605 -61.86 -86.24 25.86
N GLU A 606 -61.88 -86.46 24.54
CA GLU A 606 -62.82 -87.38 23.90
C GLU A 606 -62.46 -88.84 24.22
N LEU A 607 -61.19 -89.23 24.16
CA LEU A 607 -60.72 -90.55 24.60
C LEU A 607 -61.06 -90.82 26.07
N LYS A 608 -60.98 -89.82 26.95
CA LYS A 608 -61.39 -89.92 28.36
C LYS A 608 -62.91 -90.14 28.49
N LYS A 609 -63.75 -89.47 27.68
CA LYS A 609 -65.20 -89.76 27.60
C LYS A 609 -65.47 -91.17 27.05
N GLN A 610 -64.83 -91.56 25.95
CA GLN A 610 -65.00 -92.89 25.35
C GLN A 610 -64.57 -94.00 26.32
N ASN A 611 -63.49 -93.82 27.08
CA ASN A 611 -63.09 -94.73 28.15
C ASN A 611 -64.09 -94.77 29.30
N MET A 612 -64.68 -93.65 29.70
CA MET A 612 -65.75 -93.60 30.72
C MET A 612 -66.97 -94.40 30.24
N VAL A 613 -67.48 -94.13 29.03
CA VAL A 613 -68.60 -94.86 28.42
C VAL A 613 -68.26 -96.34 28.25
N GLN A 614 -67.04 -96.71 27.84
CA GLN A 614 -66.63 -98.10 27.77
C GLN A 614 -66.58 -98.76 29.16
N SER A 615 -66.18 -98.05 30.21
CA SER A 615 -66.18 -98.57 31.58
C SER A 615 -67.60 -98.79 32.11
N GLN A 616 -68.52 -97.88 31.79
CA GLN A 616 -69.94 -98.01 32.09
C GLN A 616 -70.56 -99.20 31.34
N MET A 617 -70.36 -99.31 30.02
CA MET A 617 -70.82 -100.46 29.23
C MET A 617 -70.22 -101.79 29.72
N LYS A 618 -69.00 -101.80 30.26
CA LYS A 618 -68.39 -102.99 30.90
C LYS A 618 -69.09 -103.34 32.22
N PHE A 619 -69.47 -102.36 33.03
CA PHE A 619 -70.24 -102.56 34.26
C PHE A 619 -71.67 -103.05 33.97
N GLU A 620 -72.38 -102.38 33.05
CA GLU A 620 -73.71 -102.79 32.59
C GLU A 620 -73.69 -104.21 31.99
N LYS A 621 -72.67 -104.53 31.17
CA LYS A 621 -72.45 -105.90 30.68
C LYS A 621 -72.25 -106.90 31.82
N ALA A 622 -71.43 -106.57 32.82
CA ALA A 622 -71.18 -107.46 33.96
C ALA A 622 -72.45 -107.70 34.79
N HIS A 623 -73.24 -106.65 35.04
CA HIS A 623 -74.55 -106.77 35.68
C HIS A 623 -75.51 -107.66 34.89
N LEU A 624 -75.58 -107.50 33.56
CA LEU A 624 -76.40 -108.36 32.69
C LEU A 624 -75.88 -109.81 32.66
N GLU A 625 -74.57 -110.03 32.72
CA GLU A 625 -73.98 -111.38 32.83
C GLU A 625 -74.27 -112.04 34.19
N GLU A 626 -74.33 -111.26 35.27
CA GLU A 626 -74.73 -111.69 36.61
C GLU A 626 -76.24 -111.99 36.69
N GLU A 627 -77.10 -111.13 36.13
CA GLU A 627 -78.54 -111.37 36.01
C GLU A 627 -78.85 -112.63 35.19
N ILE A 628 -78.13 -112.84 34.08
CA ILE A 628 -78.19 -114.08 33.29
C ILE A 628 -77.72 -115.29 34.10
N ALA A 629 -76.74 -115.14 35.02
CA ALA A 629 -76.30 -116.21 35.89
C ALA A 629 -77.35 -116.55 36.97
N GLU A 630 -77.99 -115.55 37.57
CA GLU A 630 -79.09 -115.70 38.54
C GLU A 630 -80.32 -116.35 37.87
N LEU A 631 -80.68 -115.93 36.65
CA LEU A 631 -81.74 -116.56 35.84
C LEU A 631 -81.41 -118.01 35.43
N ARG A 632 -80.14 -118.33 35.17
CA ARG A 632 -79.71 -119.72 34.93
C ARG A 632 -79.78 -120.56 36.21
N LYS A 633 -79.45 -119.98 37.36
CA LYS A 633 -79.50 -120.61 38.68
C LYS A 633 -80.95 -120.88 39.11
N SER A 634 -81.88 -119.93 38.93
CA SER A 634 -83.31 -120.16 39.18
C SER A 634 -83.89 -121.20 38.22
N HIS A 635 -83.59 -121.14 36.92
CA HIS A 635 -83.99 -122.19 35.96
C HIS A 635 -83.43 -123.58 36.33
N LEU A 636 -82.20 -123.68 36.87
CA LEU A 636 -81.65 -124.94 37.36
C LEU A 636 -82.37 -125.42 38.64
N GLN A 637 -82.75 -124.53 39.55
CA GLN A 637 -83.57 -124.87 40.71
C GLN A 637 -84.97 -125.33 40.32
N ASP A 638 -85.62 -124.65 39.36
CA ASP A 638 -86.95 -125.05 38.87
C ASP A 638 -86.89 -126.36 38.08
N LYS A 639 -85.82 -126.60 37.32
CA LYS A 639 -85.54 -127.92 36.74
C LYS A 639 -85.34 -128.99 37.80
N ALA A 640 -84.73 -128.68 38.94
CA ALA A 640 -84.60 -129.62 40.06
C ALA A 640 -85.97 -129.91 40.71
N LYS A 641 -86.79 -128.90 40.97
CA LYS A 641 -88.18 -129.06 41.46
C LYS A 641 -89.04 -129.89 40.49
N LEU A 642 -88.86 -129.71 39.18
CA LEU A 642 -89.54 -130.52 38.16
C LEU A 642 -89.08 -131.99 38.17
N LEU A 643 -87.80 -132.27 38.47
CA LEU A 643 -87.28 -133.63 38.64
C LEU A 643 -87.76 -134.28 39.94
N GLU A 644 -87.82 -133.54 41.05
CA GLU A 644 -88.40 -133.96 42.33
C GLU A 644 -89.91 -134.26 42.19
N MET A 645 -90.64 -133.40 41.45
CA MET A 645 -92.04 -133.67 41.09
C MET A 645 -92.15 -134.90 40.16
N GLN A 646 -91.22 -135.10 39.22
CA GLN A 646 -91.19 -136.32 38.40
C GLN A 646 -90.88 -137.58 39.23
N GLU A 647 -90.10 -137.47 40.30
CA GLU A 647 -89.82 -138.54 41.25
C GLU A 647 -91.07 -138.91 42.06
N SER A 648 -91.75 -137.94 42.67
CA SER A 648 -93.03 -138.20 43.36
C SER A 648 -94.12 -138.77 42.42
N ILE A 649 -94.10 -138.44 41.13
CA ILE A 649 -94.96 -139.08 40.12
C ILE A 649 -94.59 -140.56 39.88
N LYS A 650 -93.30 -140.95 39.96
CA LYS A 650 -92.89 -142.37 39.96
C LYS A 650 -93.38 -143.07 41.22
N ASP A 651 -93.24 -142.46 42.39
CA ASP A 651 -93.64 -143.06 43.67
C ASP A 651 -95.17 -143.28 43.72
N LEU A 652 -95.96 -142.27 43.30
CA LEU A 652 -97.40 -142.42 43.12
C LEU A 652 -97.75 -143.50 42.08
N SER A 653 -96.93 -143.68 41.04
CA SER A 653 -97.10 -144.76 40.06
C SER A 653 -96.74 -146.15 40.61
N ALA A 654 -95.75 -146.24 41.51
CA ALA A 654 -95.39 -147.46 42.23
C ALA A 654 -96.48 -147.86 43.23
N ILE A 655 -96.98 -146.90 44.03
CA ILE A 655 -98.14 -147.10 44.91
C ILE A 655 -99.36 -147.57 44.11
N ARG A 656 -99.60 -147.01 42.91
CA ARG A 656 -100.67 -147.47 42.01
C ARG A 656 -100.44 -148.91 41.50
N ALA A 657 -99.19 -149.31 41.26
CA ALA A 657 -98.85 -150.69 40.88
C ALA A 657 -99.07 -151.67 42.04
N ASP A 658 -98.67 -151.33 43.26
CA ASP A 658 -98.90 -152.15 44.46
C ASP A 658 -100.39 -152.31 44.80
N LEU A 659 -101.18 -151.24 44.61
CA LEU A 659 -102.64 -151.32 44.72
C LEU A 659 -103.26 -152.23 43.66
N ALA A 660 -102.74 -152.21 42.42
CA ALA A 660 -103.19 -153.13 41.37
C ALA A 660 -102.78 -154.59 41.66
N ASN A 661 -101.58 -154.82 42.20
CA ASN A 661 -101.11 -156.15 42.63
C ASN A 661 -102.00 -156.72 43.73
N LYS A 662 -102.30 -155.95 44.78
CA LYS A 662 -103.21 -156.36 45.88
C LYS A 662 -104.61 -156.66 45.36
N LEU A 663 -105.13 -155.87 44.43
CA LEU A 663 -106.43 -156.11 43.80
C LEU A 663 -106.43 -157.43 42.99
N ALA A 664 -105.32 -157.76 42.32
CA ALA A 664 -105.15 -159.04 41.63
C ALA A 664 -104.93 -160.24 42.58
N GLU A 665 -104.46 -160.02 43.82
CA GLU A 665 -104.39 -161.04 44.87
C GLU A 665 -105.78 -161.33 45.45
N GLU A 666 -106.56 -160.29 45.77
CA GLU A 666 -107.98 -160.42 46.13
C GLU A 666 -108.79 -161.12 45.02
N GLU A 667 -108.51 -160.82 43.74
CA GLU A 667 -109.19 -161.50 42.63
C GLU A 667 -108.79 -162.99 42.48
N LYS A 668 -107.60 -163.40 42.97
CA LYS A 668 -107.22 -164.82 43.09
C LYS A 668 -107.91 -165.47 44.28
N ALA A 669 -107.96 -164.80 45.44
CA ALA A 669 -108.69 -165.29 46.62
C ALA A 669 -110.18 -165.51 46.31
N LYS A 670 -110.81 -164.57 45.60
CA LYS A 670 -112.20 -164.68 45.11
C LYS A 670 -112.41 -165.87 44.16
N LYS A 671 -111.43 -166.19 43.29
CA LYS A 671 -111.48 -167.37 42.41
C LYS A 671 -111.28 -168.69 43.16
N MET A 672 -110.55 -168.68 44.28
CA MET A 672 -110.40 -169.83 45.18
C MET A 672 -111.72 -170.12 45.92
N VAL A 673 -112.34 -169.11 46.54
CA VAL A 673 -113.65 -169.25 47.21
C VAL A 673 -114.75 -169.73 46.25
N LEU A 674 -114.73 -169.30 44.99
CA LEU A 674 -115.64 -169.80 43.96
C LEU A 674 -115.44 -171.28 43.63
N LYS A 675 -114.22 -171.80 43.78
CA LYS A 675 -113.92 -173.23 43.61
C LYS A 675 -114.46 -174.03 44.80
N ASP A 676 -114.19 -173.59 46.02
CA ASP A 676 -114.65 -174.25 47.25
C ASP A 676 -116.19 -174.34 47.30
N LEU A 677 -116.88 -173.29 46.83
CA LEU A 677 -118.33 -173.30 46.62
C LEU A 677 -118.78 -174.32 45.56
N SER A 678 -118.03 -174.50 44.48
CA SER A 678 -118.36 -175.48 43.43
C SER A 678 -118.19 -176.92 43.93
N ASP A 679 -117.17 -177.20 44.75
CA ASP A 679 -116.92 -178.52 45.32
C ASP A 679 -117.99 -178.89 46.37
N LEU A 680 -118.42 -177.94 47.21
CA LEU A 680 -119.59 -178.11 48.10
C LEU A 680 -120.91 -178.32 47.33
N THR A 681 -121.08 -177.65 46.18
CA THR A 681 -122.28 -177.83 45.33
C THR A 681 -122.28 -179.19 44.64
N ALA A 682 -121.12 -179.76 44.32
CA ALA A 682 -121.01 -181.13 43.82
C ALA A 682 -121.37 -182.17 44.90
N GLN A 683 -120.93 -181.95 46.15
CA GLN A 683 -121.23 -182.84 47.28
C GLN A 683 -122.73 -182.90 47.63
N ALA A 684 -123.49 -181.83 47.37
CA ALA A 684 -124.94 -181.85 47.49
C ALA A 684 -125.59 -182.71 46.38
N LYS A 685 -125.19 -182.49 45.13
CA LYS A 685 -125.78 -183.18 43.96
C LYS A 685 -125.59 -184.69 43.98
N SER A 686 -124.45 -185.20 44.44
CA SER A 686 -124.24 -186.65 44.55
C SER A 686 -125.23 -187.33 45.50
N LYS A 687 -125.73 -186.62 46.52
CA LYS A 687 -126.76 -187.15 47.44
C LYS A 687 -128.17 -187.08 46.84
N ASP A 688 -128.47 -186.06 46.05
CA ASP A 688 -129.71 -186.05 45.26
C ASP A 688 -129.70 -187.20 44.24
N GLU A 689 -128.56 -187.53 43.65
CA GLU A 689 -128.37 -188.68 42.75
C GLU A 689 -128.50 -190.05 43.45
N GLU A 690 -128.05 -190.17 44.72
CA GLU A 690 -128.34 -191.32 45.58
C GLU A 690 -129.86 -191.50 45.83
N THR A 691 -130.63 -190.41 46.00
CA THR A 691 -132.10 -190.53 46.10
C THR A 691 -132.77 -190.78 44.75
N ALA A 692 -132.26 -190.22 43.66
CA ALA A 692 -132.78 -190.39 42.31
C ALA A 692 -132.62 -191.84 41.82
N THR A 693 -131.53 -192.51 42.17
CA THR A 693 -131.29 -193.92 41.81
C THR A 693 -132.24 -194.89 42.52
N VAL A 694 -132.59 -194.64 43.78
CA VAL A 694 -133.66 -195.39 44.47
C VAL A 694 -135.02 -195.18 43.78
N ILE A 695 -135.29 -193.97 43.27
CA ILE A 695 -136.52 -193.65 42.54
C ILE A 695 -136.53 -194.28 41.14
N THR A 696 -135.40 -194.42 40.44
CA THR A 696 -135.35 -195.13 39.15
C THR A 696 -135.50 -196.64 39.31
N GLN A 697 -135.01 -197.24 40.40
CA GLN A 697 -135.26 -198.64 40.74
C GLN A 697 -136.78 -198.96 40.76
N LEU A 698 -137.59 -198.09 41.38
CA LEU A 698 -139.05 -198.22 41.46
C LEU A 698 -139.80 -197.84 40.16
N LYS A 699 -139.16 -197.10 39.24
CA LYS A 699 -139.73 -196.83 37.91
C LYS A 699 -139.53 -198.00 36.95
N LEU A 700 -138.39 -198.69 37.05
CA LEU A 700 -138.07 -199.84 36.19
C LEU A 700 -139.11 -200.96 36.29
N GLU A 701 -139.73 -201.15 37.46
CA GLU A 701 -140.84 -202.10 37.65
C GLU A 701 -142.15 -201.67 36.96
N ARG A 702 -142.37 -200.36 36.73
CA ARG A 702 -143.61 -199.84 36.15
C ARG A 702 -143.50 -199.46 34.66
N ASP A 703 -142.30 -199.32 34.11
CA ASP A 703 -142.07 -199.26 32.66
C ASP A 703 -142.30 -200.64 31.99
N VAL A 704 -142.66 -201.66 32.77
CA VAL A 704 -143.35 -202.86 32.29
C VAL A 704 -144.71 -202.51 31.66
N HIS A 705 -145.45 -201.53 32.21
CA HIS A 705 -146.72 -201.04 31.65
C HIS A 705 -146.58 -200.02 30.50
N GLN A 706 -145.36 -199.65 30.09
CA GLN A 706 -145.14 -198.80 28.91
C GLN A 706 -145.79 -199.41 27.64
N ARG A 707 -145.81 -200.74 27.54
CA ARG A 707 -146.09 -201.48 26.30
C ARG A 707 -147.55 -201.87 26.04
N GLU A 708 -148.48 -201.56 26.94
CA GLU A 708 -149.90 -201.97 26.80
C GLU A 708 -150.82 -200.88 26.17
N LEU A 709 -150.37 -199.62 26.09
CA LEU A 709 -151.19 -198.50 25.57
C LEU A 709 -150.64 -197.82 24.31
N GLU A 710 -149.44 -198.19 23.85
CA GLU A 710 -148.88 -197.64 22.60
C GLU A 710 -149.75 -197.99 21.38
N ASP A 711 -150.46 -199.13 21.40
CA ASP A 711 -151.40 -199.61 20.36
C ASP A 711 -152.50 -198.59 19.98
N LEU A 712 -152.99 -197.79 20.93
CA LEU A 712 -154.05 -196.78 20.66
C LEU A 712 -153.53 -195.51 19.98
N THR A 713 -152.21 -195.29 19.96
CA THR A 713 -151.58 -194.06 19.40
C THR A 713 -151.78 -193.91 17.89
N SER A 714 -152.12 -195.01 17.21
CA SER A 714 -152.28 -195.11 15.76
C SER A 714 -153.48 -194.35 15.17
N SER A 715 -154.52 -194.05 15.97
CA SER A 715 -155.84 -193.68 15.43
C SER A 715 -156.01 -192.23 14.95
N LEU A 716 -155.37 -191.25 15.60
CA LEU A 716 -155.75 -189.81 15.46
C LEU A 716 -154.93 -189.00 14.43
N HIS A 717 -154.00 -189.63 13.70
CA HIS A 717 -153.00 -188.94 12.87
C HIS A 717 -153.58 -188.09 11.71
N SER A 718 -154.81 -188.35 11.26
CA SER A 718 -155.37 -187.80 10.01
C SER A 718 -155.81 -186.33 10.05
N VAL A 719 -156.00 -185.73 11.24
CA VAL A 719 -156.62 -184.40 11.37
C VAL A 719 -155.63 -183.22 11.19
N LYS A 720 -154.32 -183.49 11.24
CA LYS A 720 -153.23 -182.50 11.42
C LYS A 720 -153.06 -181.47 10.27
N MET A 721 -153.60 -181.70 9.08
CA MET A 721 -153.10 -181.14 7.81
C MET A 721 -153.71 -179.79 7.33
N LYS A 722 -154.28 -178.93 8.19
CA LYS A 722 -155.11 -177.77 7.71
C LYS A 722 -154.76 -176.35 8.20
N HIS A 723 -153.70 -176.11 8.99
CA HIS A 723 -153.55 -174.82 9.72
C HIS A 723 -152.36 -173.91 9.33
N GLU A 724 -151.52 -174.30 8.37
CA GLU A 724 -150.15 -173.74 8.21
C GLU A 724 -150.05 -172.33 7.57
N GLN A 725 -151.12 -171.77 7.00
CA GLN A 725 -150.98 -170.84 5.86
C GLN A 725 -151.00 -169.32 6.17
N ASN A 726 -150.72 -168.88 7.40
CA ASN A 726 -151.44 -167.71 7.94
C ASN A 726 -150.74 -166.30 7.98
N ILE A 727 -149.47 -166.12 8.38
CA ILE A 727 -148.91 -164.78 8.74
C ILE A 727 -147.42 -164.62 8.35
N GLN A 728 -147.00 -163.44 7.83
CA GLN A 728 -145.58 -163.18 7.47
C GLN A 728 -145.05 -161.71 7.48
N GLU A 729 -145.78 -160.68 7.97
CA GLU A 729 -145.57 -159.28 7.50
C GLU A 729 -144.83 -158.22 8.39
N LEU A 730 -144.64 -158.39 9.70
CA LEU A 730 -144.53 -157.26 10.65
C LEU A 730 -143.11 -156.64 10.92
N MET A 731 -142.21 -156.54 9.93
CA MET A 731 -140.75 -156.45 10.17
C MET A 731 -140.03 -155.10 9.83
N LYS A 732 -140.70 -153.95 9.91
CA LYS A 732 -140.47 -152.86 8.92
C LYS A 732 -140.30 -151.39 9.38
N HIS A 733 -139.69 -151.05 10.54
CA HIS A 733 -139.58 -149.63 10.97
C HIS A 733 -138.27 -149.09 11.65
N PHE A 734 -138.30 -148.80 12.97
CA PHE A 734 -137.60 -147.68 13.65
C PHE A 734 -136.07 -147.55 13.47
N LYS A 735 -135.57 -146.51 12.76
CA LYS A 735 -134.13 -146.40 12.41
C LYS A 735 -133.51 -144.98 12.28
N LYS A 736 -134.01 -143.90 12.92
CA LYS A 736 -133.60 -142.51 12.54
C LYS A 736 -133.12 -141.49 13.60
N GLU A 737 -133.52 -141.52 14.87
CA GLU A 737 -133.52 -140.27 15.69
C GLU A 737 -132.23 -139.81 16.42
N LYS A 738 -131.14 -140.60 16.50
CA LYS A 738 -130.13 -140.41 17.57
C LYS A 738 -128.93 -139.47 17.30
N SER A 739 -128.98 -138.52 16.36
CA SER A 739 -127.76 -137.86 15.82
C SER A 739 -127.54 -136.35 16.05
N GLU A 740 -128.49 -135.58 16.64
CA GLU A 740 -128.48 -134.11 16.47
C GLU A 740 -128.35 -133.24 17.75
N ALA A 741 -128.19 -133.81 18.96
CA ALA A 741 -128.41 -133.07 20.20
C ALA A 741 -127.23 -132.23 20.77
N GLU A 742 -125.96 -132.64 20.62
CA GLU A 742 -124.88 -132.23 21.53
C GLU A 742 -124.06 -130.97 21.11
N HIS A 743 -124.60 -130.10 20.27
CA HIS A 743 -123.88 -128.94 19.71
C HIS A 743 -123.56 -127.80 20.73
N HIS A 744 -124.29 -127.70 21.84
CA HIS A 744 -124.89 -126.39 22.16
C HIS A 744 -124.09 -125.33 22.95
N ILE A 745 -123.13 -125.66 23.82
CA ILE A 745 -122.73 -124.71 24.89
C ILE A 745 -121.29 -124.16 24.75
N ARG A 746 -121.20 -122.90 24.33
CA ARG A 746 -120.03 -122.00 24.39
C ARG A 746 -120.48 -120.60 24.90
N THR A 747 -119.52 -119.76 25.30
CA THR A 747 -119.58 -118.27 25.44
C THR A 747 -119.94 -117.68 26.82
N LEU A 748 -119.10 -116.78 27.39
CA LEU A 748 -119.40 -115.35 27.76
C LEU A 748 -118.34 -114.62 28.66
N GLN A 749 -117.98 -113.37 28.25
CA GLN A 749 -117.74 -112.10 29.02
C GLN A 749 -116.38 -111.63 29.67
N VAL A 750 -116.06 -110.31 29.51
CA VAL A 750 -114.89 -109.50 30.05
C VAL A 750 -115.16 -107.94 29.99
N PRO A 751 -114.65 -107.05 30.92
CA PRO A 751 -114.75 -105.56 30.88
C PRO A 751 -113.45 -104.71 31.15
N VAL A 752 -113.41 -103.36 30.91
CA VAL A 752 -112.25 -102.40 31.09
C VAL A 752 -112.65 -100.91 31.38
N LEU A 753 -111.79 -100.07 32.03
CA LEU A 753 -111.86 -98.57 32.28
C LEU A 753 -110.44 -97.99 32.71
N ASN A 754 -110.03 -96.71 32.96
CA ASN A 754 -110.57 -95.31 33.12
C ASN A 754 -109.48 -94.18 32.86
N TYR A 755 -109.77 -92.85 32.98
CA TYR A 755 -108.87 -91.65 32.80
C TYR A 755 -109.12 -90.51 33.87
N LEU A 756 -108.71 -89.19 33.88
CA LEU A 756 -108.10 -88.17 32.95
C LEU A 756 -107.58 -86.89 33.75
N ASP A 757 -107.03 -85.82 33.08
CA ASP A 757 -106.16 -84.69 33.55
C ASP A 757 -106.49 -83.30 32.83
N ASP A 758 -105.92 -82.05 32.92
CA ASP A 758 -104.90 -81.22 33.69
C ASP A 758 -104.99 -79.65 33.29
N THR A 759 -104.09 -78.72 33.76
CA THR A 759 -103.59 -77.38 33.18
C THR A 759 -104.06 -75.93 33.64
N GLU A 760 -103.28 -74.84 33.27
CA GLU A 760 -103.42 -73.31 33.34
C GLU A 760 -103.26 -72.49 34.68
N GLY A 761 -103.04 -71.13 34.85
CA GLY A 761 -102.82 -69.86 34.05
C GLY A 761 -102.91 -68.56 34.97
N ILE A 762 -102.73 -67.22 34.69
CA ILE A 762 -102.02 -66.29 33.73
C ILE A 762 -102.11 -64.74 34.15
N PHE A 763 -101.31 -63.76 33.57
CA PHE A 763 -101.48 -62.24 33.48
C PHE A 763 -100.51 -61.17 34.19
N LEU A 764 -100.78 -59.82 34.13
CA LEU A 764 -99.82 -58.65 33.99
C LEU A 764 -100.10 -57.28 34.74
N VAL A 765 -99.02 -56.46 34.98
CA VAL A 765 -98.85 -54.94 34.91
C VAL A 765 -99.22 -53.91 36.05
N ALA A 766 -98.29 -52.95 36.37
CA ALA A 766 -98.45 -51.45 36.57
C ALA A 766 -97.75 -50.68 37.76
N HIS A 767 -96.92 -49.66 37.40
CA HIS A 767 -96.81 -48.25 37.90
C HIS A 767 -96.11 -47.76 39.23
N GLU A 768 -95.02 -46.99 39.06
CA GLU A 768 -94.45 -45.79 39.76
C GLU A 768 -94.73 -45.38 41.23
N VAL A 769 -93.65 -44.98 41.95
CA VAL A 769 -93.32 -43.57 42.33
C VAL A 769 -91.96 -43.44 43.06
N ASN A 770 -91.28 -42.28 42.86
CA ASN A 770 -90.24 -41.61 43.68
C ASN A 770 -88.83 -41.51 43.07
N LYS A 771 -88.46 -40.34 42.49
CA LYS A 771 -87.11 -40.08 41.94
C LYS A 771 -86.69 -38.60 41.89
N GLU A 772 -87.12 -37.76 42.83
CA GLU A 772 -87.04 -36.29 42.71
C GLU A 772 -86.36 -35.59 43.92
N LYS A 773 -85.13 -35.99 44.27
CA LYS A 773 -84.29 -35.27 45.27
C LYS A 773 -82.79 -35.17 44.98
N HIS A 774 -82.26 -35.81 43.93
CA HIS A 774 -80.81 -35.82 43.68
C HIS A 774 -80.29 -34.69 42.77
N LEU A 775 -81.06 -34.27 41.76
CA LEU A 775 -80.55 -33.39 40.68
C LEU A 775 -80.19 -31.97 41.14
N SER A 776 -80.93 -31.41 42.10
CA SER A 776 -80.78 -30.00 42.53
C SER A 776 -79.40 -29.68 43.13
N ASN A 777 -78.75 -30.63 43.81
CA ASN A 777 -77.41 -30.42 44.37
C ASN A 777 -76.30 -30.51 43.30
N GLU A 778 -76.49 -31.34 42.27
CA GLU A 778 -75.48 -31.56 41.24
C GLU A 778 -75.43 -30.39 40.25
N GLU A 779 -76.57 -29.85 39.82
CA GLU A 779 -76.62 -28.63 39.00
C GLU A 779 -76.01 -27.42 39.70
N GLU A 780 -76.21 -27.29 41.00
CA GLU A 780 -75.62 -26.19 41.79
C GLU A 780 -74.13 -26.36 42.06
N HIS A 781 -73.62 -27.59 42.12
CA HIS A 781 -72.19 -27.87 42.21
C HIS A 781 -71.50 -27.67 40.85
N LEU A 782 -72.16 -28.05 39.76
CA LEU A 782 -71.72 -27.79 38.38
C LEU A 782 -71.63 -26.29 38.11
N ARG A 783 -72.67 -25.51 38.45
CA ARG A 783 -72.70 -24.06 38.23
C ARG A 783 -71.56 -23.31 38.94
N ARG A 784 -71.29 -23.62 40.22
CA ARG A 784 -70.15 -23.03 40.96
C ARG A 784 -68.79 -23.42 40.36
N MET A 785 -68.66 -24.64 39.86
CA MET A 785 -67.45 -25.11 39.17
C MET A 785 -67.28 -24.42 37.80
N GLU A 786 -68.37 -24.17 37.08
CA GLU A 786 -68.41 -23.44 35.81
C GLU A 786 -67.99 -21.97 35.99
N GLU A 787 -68.51 -21.31 37.03
CA GLU A 787 -68.13 -19.95 37.42
C GLU A 787 -66.66 -19.84 37.84
N ALA A 788 -66.15 -20.79 38.64
CA ALA A 788 -64.74 -20.86 38.99
C ALA A 788 -63.84 -21.14 37.77
N ARG A 789 -64.30 -21.97 36.82
CA ARG A 789 -63.60 -22.26 35.55
C ARG A 789 -63.53 -21.04 34.64
N LEU A 790 -64.55 -20.17 34.66
CA LEU A 790 -64.55 -18.90 33.96
C LEU A 790 -63.60 -17.89 34.62
N GLN A 791 -63.64 -17.73 35.93
CA GLN A 791 -62.71 -16.85 36.66
C GLN A 791 -61.24 -17.24 36.47
N LEU A 792 -60.93 -18.54 36.48
CA LEU A 792 -59.57 -19.03 36.19
C LEU A 792 -59.17 -18.81 34.72
N LYS A 793 -60.11 -18.83 33.77
CA LYS A 793 -59.84 -18.48 32.37
C LYS A 793 -59.55 -17.00 32.18
N ASP A 794 -60.31 -16.13 32.82
CA ASP A 794 -60.09 -14.68 32.73
C ASP A 794 -58.75 -14.28 33.40
N GLN A 795 -58.40 -14.93 34.52
CA GLN A 795 -57.07 -14.77 35.15
C GLN A 795 -55.93 -15.25 34.24
N LEU A 796 -56.08 -16.40 33.56
CA LEU A 796 -55.11 -16.86 32.57
C LEU A 796 -54.98 -15.88 31.40
N LEU A 797 -56.10 -15.35 30.88
CA LEU A 797 -56.11 -14.39 29.77
C LEU A 797 -55.42 -13.06 30.14
N CYS A 798 -55.62 -12.57 31.38
CA CYS A 798 -54.90 -11.41 31.90
C CYS A 798 -53.38 -11.67 31.99
N LEU A 799 -52.96 -12.81 32.52
CA LEU A 799 -51.53 -13.17 32.61
C LEU A 799 -50.90 -13.41 31.22
N GLU A 800 -51.65 -13.97 30.27
CA GLU A 800 -51.22 -14.21 28.89
C GLU A 800 -51.03 -12.87 28.15
N THR A 801 -51.98 -11.93 28.28
CA THR A 801 -51.86 -10.58 27.69
C THR A 801 -50.79 -9.71 28.37
N GLU A 802 -50.53 -9.88 29.66
CA GLU A 802 -49.36 -9.27 30.32
C GLU A 802 -48.03 -9.84 29.78
N GLN A 803 -47.94 -11.15 29.56
CA GLN A 803 -46.76 -11.78 28.95
C GLN A 803 -46.55 -11.32 27.49
N GLU A 804 -47.60 -11.27 26.67
CA GLU A 804 -47.54 -10.70 25.31
C GLU A 804 -47.08 -9.24 25.32
N SER A 805 -47.55 -8.44 26.27
CA SER A 805 -47.13 -7.04 26.45
C SER A 805 -45.64 -6.92 26.78
N ILE A 806 -45.15 -7.73 27.74
CA ILE A 806 -43.73 -7.76 28.13
C ILE A 806 -42.85 -8.23 26.95
N LEU A 807 -43.25 -9.29 26.26
CA LEU A 807 -42.56 -9.79 25.06
C LEU A 807 -42.59 -8.75 23.93
N GLY A 808 -43.67 -7.98 23.79
CA GLY A 808 -43.79 -6.89 22.83
C GLY A 808 -42.92 -5.66 23.16
N VAL A 809 -42.60 -5.42 24.43
CA VAL A 809 -41.63 -4.40 24.85
C VAL A 809 -40.20 -4.89 24.61
N ILE A 810 -39.87 -6.10 25.05
CA ILE A 810 -38.55 -6.73 24.84
C ILE A 810 -38.25 -6.87 23.35
N GLY A 811 -39.23 -7.26 22.54
CA GLY A 811 -39.12 -7.31 21.08
C GLY A 811 -38.75 -5.96 20.48
N LYS A 812 -39.31 -4.84 20.97
CA LYS A 812 -38.97 -3.48 20.51
C LYS A 812 -37.58 -3.03 20.99
N GLU A 813 -37.18 -3.39 22.20
CA GLU A 813 -35.82 -3.12 22.71
C GLU A 813 -34.75 -3.91 21.93
N ILE A 814 -35.02 -5.18 21.60
CA ILE A 814 -34.19 -6.01 20.72
C ILE A 814 -34.17 -5.45 19.29
N ASP A 815 -35.31 -5.08 18.73
CA ASP A 815 -35.40 -4.56 17.36
C ASP A 815 -34.73 -3.18 17.20
N ALA A 816 -34.70 -2.37 18.27
CA ALA A 816 -33.88 -1.15 18.35
C ALA A 816 -32.38 -1.46 18.43
N ALA A 817 -31.97 -2.45 19.23
CA ALA A 817 -30.58 -2.89 19.33
C ALA A 817 -30.08 -3.52 18.03
N CYS A 818 -30.87 -4.35 17.35
CA CYS A 818 -30.53 -4.92 16.05
C CYS A 818 -30.31 -3.84 14.98
N LYS A 819 -31.06 -2.73 15.04
CA LYS A 819 -30.88 -1.58 14.12
C LYS A 819 -29.58 -0.81 14.37
N THR A 820 -29.03 -0.82 15.59
CA THR A 820 -27.69 -0.26 15.86
C THR A 820 -26.57 -1.27 15.59
N PHE A 821 -26.76 -2.56 15.91
CA PHE A 821 -25.82 -3.65 15.59
C PHE A 821 -25.66 -3.92 14.09
N SER A 822 -26.61 -3.50 13.25
CA SER A 822 -26.52 -3.54 11.78
C SER A 822 -25.26 -2.87 11.19
N ARG A 823 -24.53 -2.08 11.99
CA ARG A 823 -23.39 -1.26 11.56
C ARG A 823 -22.02 -1.67 12.12
N ASP A 824 -21.93 -2.57 13.10
CA ASP A 824 -20.62 -3.00 13.64
C ASP A 824 -20.64 -4.43 14.24
N SER A 825 -19.44 -5.00 14.41
CA SER A 825 -19.13 -6.43 14.48
C SER A 825 -19.75 -7.26 15.63
N VAL A 826 -20.02 -8.53 15.30
CA VAL A 826 -20.72 -9.56 16.12
C VAL A 826 -19.99 -9.98 17.41
N GLU A 827 -18.69 -9.69 17.53
CA GLU A 827 -17.78 -10.35 18.48
C GLU A 827 -18.10 -10.11 19.97
N LYS A 828 -18.95 -9.13 20.31
CA LYS A 828 -19.21 -8.70 21.70
C LYS A 828 -20.48 -9.29 22.34
N MET A 829 -21.25 -10.12 21.64
CA MET A 829 -22.43 -10.78 22.23
C MET A 829 -22.13 -11.78 23.35
N LYS A 830 -20.88 -12.26 23.49
CA LYS A 830 -20.48 -13.23 24.54
C LYS A 830 -20.78 -12.80 25.98
N VAL A 831 -20.93 -11.50 26.26
CA VAL A 831 -21.23 -10.97 27.60
C VAL A 831 -22.63 -11.35 28.11
N LEU A 832 -23.57 -11.68 27.20
CA LEU A 832 -24.91 -12.15 27.58
C LEU A 832 -24.97 -13.67 27.84
N SER A 833 -23.87 -14.41 27.62
CA SER A 833 -23.83 -15.87 27.68
C SER A 833 -23.21 -16.45 28.96
N SER A 834 -22.63 -15.62 29.83
CA SER A 834 -21.70 -16.08 30.88
C SER A 834 -22.28 -16.07 32.31
N GLY A 835 -23.24 -16.98 32.56
CA GLY A 835 -23.57 -17.55 33.89
C GLY A 835 -24.33 -16.66 34.89
N PRO A 836 -24.61 -17.19 36.12
CA PRO A 836 -24.36 -18.56 36.60
C PRO A 836 -25.66 -19.38 36.80
N ASP A 837 -25.52 -20.65 37.18
CA ASP A 837 -26.62 -21.60 37.41
C ASP A 837 -27.37 -21.27 38.73
N ILE A 838 -28.52 -20.61 38.63
CA ILE A 838 -29.38 -20.20 39.76
C ILE A 838 -30.85 -20.40 39.37
N HIS A 839 -31.65 -20.91 40.31
CA HIS A 839 -33.08 -21.17 40.16
C HIS A 839 -33.84 -20.00 39.49
N TYR A 840 -34.55 -20.29 38.39
CA TYR A 840 -35.29 -19.30 37.61
C TYR A 840 -36.52 -18.76 38.37
N ASP A 841 -36.43 -17.51 38.84
CA ASP A 841 -37.58 -16.62 38.91
C ASP A 841 -37.67 -15.87 37.56
N PRO A 842 -38.73 -16.08 36.75
CA PRO A 842 -38.90 -15.39 35.47
C PRO A 842 -38.92 -13.87 35.59
N HIS A 843 -39.54 -13.31 36.63
CA HIS A 843 -39.64 -11.85 36.80
C HIS A 843 -38.29 -11.24 37.14
N ARG A 844 -37.51 -11.90 38.02
CA ARG A 844 -36.13 -11.49 38.33
C ARG A 844 -35.23 -11.59 37.10
N TRP A 845 -35.33 -12.66 36.32
CA TRP A 845 -34.55 -12.82 35.07
C TRP A 845 -34.93 -11.77 34.02
N LEU A 846 -36.22 -11.48 33.84
CA LEU A 846 -36.72 -10.43 32.95
C LEU A 846 -36.23 -9.03 33.38
N ALA A 847 -36.29 -8.72 34.67
CA ALA A 847 -35.79 -7.44 35.20
C ALA A 847 -34.28 -7.29 35.01
N GLU A 848 -33.50 -8.32 35.34
CA GLU A 848 -32.03 -8.30 35.19
C GLU A 848 -31.62 -8.22 33.70
N SER A 849 -32.32 -8.95 32.82
CA SER A 849 -32.10 -8.88 31.36
C SER A 849 -32.46 -7.52 30.79
N LYS A 850 -33.57 -6.91 31.23
CA LYS A 850 -33.95 -5.54 30.85
C LYS A 850 -32.90 -4.52 31.30
N THR A 851 -32.43 -4.59 32.54
CA THR A 851 -31.37 -3.69 33.02
C THR A 851 -30.06 -3.86 32.23
N LYS A 852 -29.68 -5.11 31.91
CA LYS A 852 -28.51 -5.41 31.05
C LYS A 852 -28.68 -4.85 29.63
N LEU A 853 -29.85 -4.99 29.02
CA LEU A 853 -30.16 -4.41 27.70
C LEU A 853 -30.16 -2.89 27.73
N GLN A 854 -30.75 -2.27 28.75
CA GLN A 854 -30.75 -0.81 28.91
C GLN A 854 -29.32 -0.25 29.09
N TRP A 855 -28.47 -0.91 29.88
CA TRP A 855 -27.07 -0.53 30.03
C TRP A 855 -26.28 -0.69 28.72
N LEU A 856 -26.48 -1.80 27.99
CA LEU A 856 -25.87 -2.00 26.67
C LEU A 856 -26.31 -0.91 25.68
N CYS A 857 -27.59 -0.55 25.65
CA CYS A 857 -28.10 0.54 24.82
C CYS A 857 -27.47 1.90 25.18
N GLU A 858 -27.20 2.19 26.45
CA GLU A 858 -26.60 3.47 26.86
C GLU A 858 -25.09 3.52 26.57
N GLU A 859 -24.33 2.47 26.88
CA GLU A 859 -22.91 2.39 26.49
C GLU A 859 -22.75 2.38 24.96
N LEU A 860 -23.70 1.83 24.20
CA LEU A 860 -23.72 1.96 22.72
C LEU A 860 -23.98 3.39 22.25
N LYS A 861 -24.91 4.14 22.86
CA LYS A 861 -25.09 5.58 22.56
C LYS A 861 -23.84 6.37 22.91
N GLU A 862 -23.21 6.11 24.06
CA GLU A 862 -22.01 6.83 24.44
C GLU A 862 -20.82 6.45 23.54
N ARG A 863 -20.69 5.20 23.11
CA ARG A 863 -19.77 4.80 22.03
C ARG A 863 -20.05 5.55 20.74
N GLU A 864 -21.30 5.65 20.30
CA GLU A 864 -21.67 6.38 19.09
C GLU A 864 -21.32 7.88 19.19
N ASN A 865 -21.51 8.49 20.37
CA ASN A 865 -21.15 9.89 20.61
C ASN A 865 -19.64 10.11 20.74
N ARG A 866 -18.91 9.20 21.40
CA ARG A 866 -17.44 9.17 21.41
C ARG A 866 -16.90 9.01 19.97
N GLU A 867 -17.53 8.18 19.13
CA GLU A 867 -17.16 8.01 17.72
C GLU A 867 -17.48 9.24 16.87
N LYS A 868 -18.65 9.88 17.05
CA LYS A 868 -18.99 11.17 16.41
C LYS A 868 -17.95 12.24 16.76
N ASN A 869 -17.54 12.33 18.03
CA ASN A 869 -16.51 13.27 18.48
C ASN A 869 -15.14 12.96 17.86
N LEU A 870 -14.72 11.69 17.81
CA LEU A 870 -13.47 11.28 17.15
C LEU A 870 -13.50 11.52 15.63
N ARG A 871 -14.63 11.27 14.96
CA ARG A 871 -14.84 11.60 13.54
C ARG A 871 -14.77 13.11 13.30
N HIS A 872 -15.32 13.93 14.21
CA HIS A 872 -15.22 15.39 14.15
C HIS A 872 -13.78 15.88 14.35
N GLN A 873 -13.05 15.34 15.34
CA GLN A 873 -11.63 15.62 15.56
C GLN A 873 -10.77 15.20 14.36
N LEU A 874 -10.99 14.01 13.79
CA LEU A 874 -10.30 13.57 12.56
C LEU A 874 -10.62 14.46 11.36
N MET A 875 -11.86 14.96 11.25
CA MET A 875 -12.24 15.91 10.20
C MET A 875 -11.55 17.27 10.38
N LEU A 876 -11.45 17.76 11.62
CA LEU A 876 -10.71 18.98 11.96
C LEU A 876 -9.20 18.83 11.68
N CYS A 877 -8.57 17.73 12.10
CA CYS A 877 -7.16 17.45 11.80
C CYS A 877 -6.91 17.29 10.30
N ARG A 878 -7.83 16.64 9.55
CA ARG A 878 -7.78 16.59 8.08
C ARG A 878 -8.02 17.94 7.42
N GLN A 879 -8.68 18.90 8.07
CA GLN A 879 -8.76 20.27 7.59
C GLN A 879 -7.46 21.03 7.86
N GLN A 880 -6.95 21.00 9.09
CA GLN A 880 -5.66 21.61 9.46
C GLN A 880 -4.50 21.08 8.60
N LEU A 881 -4.47 19.77 8.29
CA LEU A 881 -3.48 19.20 7.39
C LEU A 881 -3.63 19.70 5.94
N ARG A 882 -4.86 19.90 5.44
CA ARG A 882 -5.08 20.50 4.11
C ARG A 882 -4.66 21.97 4.07
N GLU A 883 -4.99 22.74 5.10
CA GLU A 883 -4.58 24.15 5.25
C GLU A 883 -3.05 24.27 5.35
N LEU A 884 -2.38 23.38 6.09
CA LEU A 884 -0.92 23.31 6.14
C LEU A 884 -0.30 22.91 4.79
N THR A 885 -0.85 21.91 4.09
CA THR A 885 -0.39 21.54 2.75
C THR A 885 -0.56 22.68 1.76
N GLN A 886 -1.71 23.35 1.73
CA GLN A 886 -1.98 24.49 0.84
C GLN A 886 -1.09 25.70 1.16
N ASN A 887 -0.76 25.93 2.45
CA ASN A 887 0.24 26.92 2.86
C ASN A 887 1.66 26.53 2.40
N LYS A 888 2.02 25.24 2.41
CA LYS A 888 3.32 24.78 1.86
C LYS A 888 3.37 24.79 0.33
N GLU A 889 2.27 24.52 -0.35
CA GLU A 889 2.18 24.65 -1.81
C GLU A 889 2.30 26.13 -2.24
N SER A 890 1.68 27.07 -1.50
CA SER A 890 1.82 28.51 -1.78
C SER A 890 3.19 29.07 -1.37
N GLU A 891 3.80 28.61 -0.28
CA GLU A 891 5.22 28.88 0.04
C GLU A 891 6.13 28.42 -1.11
N LEU A 892 5.97 27.16 -1.57
CA LEU A 892 6.75 26.60 -2.68
C LEU A 892 6.53 27.37 -3.98
N GLN A 893 5.30 27.73 -4.33
CA GLN A 893 5.01 28.57 -5.50
C GLN A 893 5.69 29.94 -5.40
N SER A 894 5.73 30.57 -4.21
CA SER A 894 6.42 31.84 -4.01
C SER A 894 7.94 31.71 -4.20
N LEU A 895 8.52 30.59 -3.75
CA LEU A 895 9.94 30.26 -3.93
C LEU A 895 10.27 29.94 -5.39
N PHE A 896 9.43 29.18 -6.10
CA PHE A 896 9.60 28.94 -7.54
C PHE A 896 9.58 30.25 -8.33
N GLN A 897 8.61 31.15 -8.09
CA GLN A 897 8.63 32.48 -8.71
C GLN A 897 9.85 33.32 -8.33
N GLN A 898 10.45 33.11 -7.15
CA GLN A 898 11.68 33.80 -6.75
C GLN A 898 12.90 33.22 -7.48
N ILE A 899 12.94 31.91 -7.71
CA ILE A 899 13.96 31.24 -8.53
C ILE A 899 13.83 31.68 -9.99
N GLU A 900 12.63 31.68 -10.58
CA GLU A 900 12.39 32.16 -11.95
C GLU A 900 12.86 33.60 -12.15
N ARG A 901 12.61 34.50 -11.18
CA ARG A 901 13.13 35.88 -11.20
C ARG A 901 14.66 35.94 -11.10
N GLN A 902 15.28 35.07 -10.31
CA GLN A 902 16.74 34.97 -10.23
C GLN A 902 17.35 34.41 -11.51
N GLU A 903 16.70 33.44 -12.16
CA GLU A 903 17.12 32.91 -13.47
C GLU A 903 16.95 33.96 -14.57
N GLN A 904 15.86 34.74 -14.57
CA GLN A 904 15.68 35.88 -15.47
C GLN A 904 16.79 36.92 -15.29
N LEU A 905 17.08 37.36 -14.06
CA LEU A 905 18.18 38.29 -13.77
C LEU A 905 19.56 37.72 -14.16
N LEU A 906 19.79 36.42 -13.98
CA LEU A 906 21.03 35.77 -14.43
C LEU A 906 21.13 35.69 -15.96
N VAL A 907 20.01 35.50 -16.65
CA VAL A 907 19.93 35.55 -18.12
C VAL A 907 20.15 36.98 -18.62
N GLU A 908 19.59 37.99 -17.97
CA GLU A 908 19.81 39.42 -18.27
C GLU A 908 21.29 39.81 -18.09
N ILE A 909 21.88 39.53 -16.92
CA ILE A 909 23.32 39.76 -16.65
C ILE A 909 24.21 39.00 -17.66
N HIS A 910 23.80 37.80 -18.08
CA HIS A 910 24.53 37.04 -19.11
C HIS A 910 24.33 37.61 -20.53
N GLN A 911 23.19 38.23 -20.83
CA GLN A 911 22.95 38.97 -22.08
C GLN A 911 23.74 40.29 -22.09
N GLU A 912 23.74 41.08 -21.02
CA GLU A 912 24.58 42.29 -20.87
C GLU A 912 26.06 41.95 -21.02
N LYS A 913 26.52 40.90 -20.32
CA LYS A 913 27.91 40.40 -20.45
C LYS A 913 28.24 39.92 -21.87
N LYS A 914 27.27 39.36 -22.60
CA LYS A 914 27.44 39.04 -24.02
C LYS A 914 27.44 40.29 -24.90
N GLY A 915 26.64 41.30 -24.60
CA GLY A 915 26.64 42.61 -25.28
C GLY A 915 28.00 43.30 -25.15
N MET A 916 28.54 43.38 -23.93
CA MET A 916 29.90 43.89 -23.67
C MET A 916 31.02 43.03 -24.28
N LEU A 917 30.74 41.79 -24.71
CA LEU A 917 31.65 40.93 -25.48
C LEU A 917 31.41 40.99 -27.00
N PHE A 918 30.38 41.70 -27.47
CA PHE A 918 30.01 41.81 -28.88
C PHE A 918 29.93 43.25 -29.42
N GLU A 919 30.16 44.29 -28.60
CA GLU A 919 30.59 45.58 -29.15
C GLU A 919 31.96 45.44 -29.82
N PRO A 920 32.08 45.72 -31.13
CA PRO A 920 33.34 45.59 -31.84
C PRO A 920 34.25 46.79 -31.57
N PHE A 921 34.87 46.84 -30.38
CA PHE A 921 35.98 47.75 -30.12
C PHE A 921 37.07 47.52 -31.18
N PRO A 922 37.40 48.53 -32.02
CA PRO A 922 38.32 48.33 -33.12
C PRO A 922 39.75 48.22 -32.59
N TYR A 923 40.28 46.99 -32.52
CA TYR A 923 41.68 46.73 -32.19
C TYR A 923 42.60 47.53 -33.13
N PRO A 924 43.40 48.50 -32.63
CA PRO A 924 44.30 49.25 -33.49
C PRO A 924 45.44 48.36 -33.94
N SER A 925 45.58 48.17 -35.25
CA SER A 925 46.67 47.42 -35.86
C SER A 925 48.04 47.91 -35.38
N ARG A 926 48.97 46.97 -35.13
CA ARG A 926 50.31 47.25 -34.57
C ARG A 926 51.20 48.21 -35.37
N SER A 927 50.78 48.64 -36.56
CA SER A 927 51.44 49.68 -37.36
C SER A 927 51.24 51.11 -36.83
N CYS A 928 50.14 51.40 -36.11
CA CYS A 928 49.82 52.79 -35.71
C CYS A 928 50.61 53.32 -34.49
N PHE A 929 51.29 52.46 -33.73
CA PHE A 929 52.07 52.90 -32.57
C PHE A 929 53.36 53.67 -32.96
N PHE A 930 53.95 53.37 -34.13
CA PHE A 930 55.16 54.05 -34.59
C PHE A 930 54.88 55.40 -35.26
N SER A 931 53.73 55.57 -35.93
CA SER A 931 53.38 56.84 -36.58
C SER A 931 53.08 57.95 -35.58
N TYR A 932 52.34 57.67 -34.50
CA TYR A 932 52.05 58.67 -33.46
C TYR A 932 53.31 59.13 -32.70
N LEU A 933 54.20 58.21 -32.33
CA LEU A 933 55.49 58.55 -31.70
C LEU A 933 56.39 59.38 -32.63
N SER A 934 56.44 59.05 -33.93
CA SER A 934 57.17 59.84 -34.92
C SER A 934 56.58 61.24 -35.17
N SER A 935 55.29 61.45 -34.90
CA SER A 935 54.64 62.77 -35.01
C SER A 935 54.87 63.62 -33.75
N PHE A 936 54.80 63.02 -32.55
CA PHE A 936 55.02 63.73 -31.29
C PHE A 936 56.48 64.23 -31.18
N LEU A 937 57.45 63.41 -31.57
CA LEU A 937 58.88 63.76 -31.54
C LEU A 937 59.27 64.86 -32.55
N ARG A 938 58.42 65.21 -33.53
CA ARG A 938 58.66 66.32 -34.48
C ARG A 938 57.96 67.63 -34.12
N LEU A 939 57.19 67.68 -33.02
CA LEU A 939 56.57 68.90 -32.51
C LEU A 939 57.27 69.44 -31.24
N GLY A 940 58.25 68.72 -30.70
CA GLY A 940 59.00 69.10 -29.49
C GLY A 940 60.09 70.16 -29.69
N GLU A 941 60.54 70.43 -30.91
CA GLU A 941 61.73 71.26 -31.18
C GLU A 941 61.42 72.74 -31.53
N LEU A 942 60.16 73.19 -31.49
CA LEU A 942 59.76 74.51 -32.02
C LEU A 942 58.81 75.38 -31.16
N LEU A 943 58.57 75.05 -29.88
CA LEU A 943 57.69 75.86 -29.01
C LEU A 943 58.30 76.22 -27.64
N SER A 944 58.12 77.49 -27.26
CA SER A 944 58.69 78.15 -26.08
C SER A 944 57.93 77.81 -24.78
N PRO A 945 58.59 77.71 -23.61
CA PRO A 945 58.00 77.13 -22.39
C PRO A 945 57.08 78.09 -21.61
N LYS A 946 55.91 78.47 -22.18
CA LYS A 946 54.88 79.29 -21.50
C LYS A 946 53.42 78.88 -21.80
N SER A 947 53.04 77.62 -21.53
CA SER A 947 51.63 77.17 -21.66
C SER A 947 51.21 75.93 -20.85
N PHE A 948 52.05 75.40 -19.96
CA PHE A 948 51.87 74.03 -19.43
C PHE A 948 50.80 73.73 -18.36
N PRO A 949 50.22 74.66 -17.57
CA PRO A 949 49.34 74.27 -16.45
C PRO A 949 47.89 73.94 -16.85
N ALA A 950 47.50 74.10 -18.13
CA ALA A 950 46.10 73.94 -18.55
C ALA A 950 45.70 72.51 -18.98
N ALA A 951 46.66 71.69 -19.44
CA ALA A 951 46.35 70.40 -20.09
C ALA A 951 46.12 69.22 -19.11
N ILE A 952 46.71 69.28 -17.91
CA ILE A 952 46.73 68.15 -16.97
C ILE A 952 45.39 68.00 -16.22
N ALA A 953 44.71 69.11 -15.92
CA ALA A 953 43.46 69.15 -15.16
C ALA A 953 42.27 68.42 -15.84
N SER A 954 42.37 68.11 -17.13
CA SER A 954 41.36 67.40 -17.91
C SER A 954 41.45 65.88 -17.79
N LEU A 955 42.63 65.31 -17.49
CA LEU A 955 42.84 63.85 -17.47
C LEU A 955 42.50 63.22 -16.11
N THR A 956 42.78 63.90 -15.00
CA THR A 956 42.52 63.38 -13.64
C THR A 956 41.03 63.15 -13.36
N ARG A 957 40.13 63.86 -14.07
CA ARG A 957 38.67 63.80 -13.84
C ARG A 957 37.99 62.55 -14.41
N ALA A 958 38.69 61.74 -15.21
CA ALA A 958 38.15 60.50 -15.80
C ALA A 958 38.35 59.25 -14.93
N ALA A 959 39.13 59.33 -13.84
CA ALA A 959 39.62 58.17 -13.09
C ALA A 959 38.93 57.95 -11.72
N HIS A 960 37.70 58.43 -11.52
CA HIS A 960 37.04 58.48 -10.20
C HIS A 960 35.55 58.05 -10.18
N VAL A 961 35.09 57.28 -11.18
CA VAL A 961 33.69 56.81 -11.27
C VAL A 961 33.59 55.26 -11.26
N SER A 962 34.71 54.55 -11.06
CA SER A 962 34.82 53.09 -11.20
C SER A 962 35.31 52.37 -9.93
N SER A 963 34.94 52.86 -8.74
CA SER A 963 35.34 52.24 -7.46
C SER A 963 34.29 52.37 -6.33
N THR A 964 33.02 52.07 -6.61
CA THR A 964 32.02 51.75 -5.57
C THR A 964 31.19 50.54 -5.97
N GLY A 965 31.51 49.39 -5.36
CA GLY A 965 30.82 48.10 -5.49
C GLY A 965 31.34 47.15 -4.41
#